data_AF-A0A851IZ27-F1
#
_entry.id   AF-A0A851IZ27-F1
#
_cell.length_a   1.000
_cell.length_b   1.000
_cell.length_c   1.000
_cell.angle_alpha   90.00
_cell.angle_beta   90.00
_cell.angle_gamma   90.00
#
_symmetry.space_group_name_H-M   'P 1'
#
loop_
_entity.id
_entity.type
_entity.pdbx_description
1 polymer ?
#
loop_
_entity_poly.entity_id
_entity_poly.type
_entity_poly.pdbx_seq_one_letter_code
_entity_poly.pdbx_strand_id
1 'polypeptide(L)'
;SIKSYLKNLLYQPRQLLSELQQLDQQQFQTAMKYLFNSKKEHLKVGNITLDWGKTRERIFQSPGVNRTLFLVTLDKCFLALSALDCVDILGQVLRVSAVNYLQPDVVGSLPNLLLEDAFRNLSSLFKDLYDRTSASTQRALYGWMKQILQKSYNMSEFNESTSWVSAESLWILGRYMVHLPLEEILKISLNEIRLFISYDNATKQLDSVYDITPELAQALLNRINSSGFDMRNTSTIYRQGCLANVFLLHRLGLLVCFYDDLEQMDAAVARALLHQMIKCNQLRGFRAEVHELKSQLLNIAMQNQTLNETLGSLSDAVVGLTSSQLESLSPEAVHNAVATLNQVSGWAKSQVMILSSKYLSYEKVLSFYNVSQMGALVAGIGTRSLHSMNPRELAQVIRGTTSQFLSDLSPAQQQGILRKIAASGEFSSSVKDIQGAFFKEVSLSGLWKQTGFNSSMLKEKELRSSQALYLYELLSKENYPVDLLSTGQLVKGVTCQLFESMDTDIFLDNFKFFEMNLHLLSPYQVNCLAWKFWKVSSGSIPPFLLLALPSEYLEYVTGPLCVPFLERLGKTGMTLLNPSHHKRDVVLQKVQECLNSSIADEYDVDLLGNLICHLPPAFLHGRMSLKAMAAVLHQFKLCQQLSHEQTTEIKSQLLQLYGSSNNWTAETTLDVGPFIVLLSKEELNVLAEKFPDTILQIAKTIGPVSSAEELLSAVFQSVSNGAGSIHLSLSRADCLRTRAPSSKEIIKLGEANVFWSVQELECMDPGTFDKNVVLLGAVSGFNSSQLTALKEKAKQVWGLLPDWRSYQIISLGRIALALTEREITELDLHSIDTVSALSQQTEWTLTQARAILQGFLDDSGQTISTLKSFDLVGLGAVLCALNSTEITSIRTAEFSAAIARIGLLFCSTPVLRQFKRMTESVFGAATSWNGSVLQEIGTIAGGLNEDELKAFDKGLMPYFQPSAVRHLPPEIFQALSPEQIANLGPENAAVVTGLQREHLDASQLQSLGLALDGARSSPGTQSTAGPPQEGQTPGPSGAPCLSGFGIWLCAVFTLHLPF
;
A
#
# COMPACT_ATOMS: atom_id res chain seq x y z
N SER A 1 -10.65 43.75 -0.97
CA SER A 1 -11.84 43.42 -0.15
C SER A 1 -11.42 42.49 1.00
N ILE A 2 -12.17 42.46 2.11
CA ILE A 2 -11.90 41.57 3.27
C ILE A 2 -11.78 40.09 2.83
N LYS A 3 -12.66 39.66 1.92
CA LYS A 3 -12.64 38.30 1.35
C LYS A 3 -11.32 37.98 0.63
N SER A 4 -10.74 38.96 -0.06
CA SER A 4 -9.44 38.79 -0.74
C SER A 4 -8.28 38.74 0.26
N TYR A 5 -8.31 39.55 1.32
CA TYR A 5 -7.28 39.56 2.36
C TYR A 5 -7.28 38.25 3.14
N LEU A 6 -8.45 37.77 3.59
CA LEU A 6 -8.59 36.48 4.26
C LEU A 6 -8.13 35.33 3.35
N LYS A 7 -8.48 35.36 2.06
CA LYS A 7 -8.02 34.36 1.09
C LYS A 7 -6.49 34.38 0.92
N ASN A 8 -5.86 35.56 0.93
CA ASN A 8 -4.41 35.71 0.82
C ASN A 8 -3.69 35.22 2.09
N LEU A 9 -4.24 35.48 3.27
CA LEU A 9 -3.68 34.98 4.55
C LEU A 9 -3.62 33.45 4.60
N LEU A 10 -4.57 32.74 4.01
CA LEU A 10 -4.53 31.28 3.90
C LEU A 10 -3.36 30.77 3.06
N TYR A 11 -2.83 31.58 2.15
CA TYR A 11 -1.66 31.28 1.35
C TYR A 11 -0.36 31.85 1.96
N GLN A 12 -0.44 32.53 3.11
CA GLN A 12 0.69 33.12 3.81
C GLN A 12 0.71 32.67 5.29
N PRO A 13 0.89 31.37 5.56
CA PRO A 13 0.76 30.80 6.90
C PRO A 13 1.77 31.38 7.91
N ARG A 14 2.98 31.75 7.48
CA ARG A 14 3.97 32.44 8.33
C ARG A 14 3.48 33.81 8.81
N GLN A 15 2.81 34.57 7.92
CA GLN A 15 2.20 35.84 8.29
C GLN A 15 1.01 35.62 9.23
N LEU A 16 0.18 34.61 8.95
CA LEU A 16 -0.92 34.23 9.83
C LEU A 16 -0.46 33.91 11.26
N LEU A 17 0.68 33.23 11.42
CA LEU A 17 1.25 32.95 12.74
C LEU A 17 1.59 34.25 13.48
N SER A 18 2.30 35.17 12.82
CA SER A 18 2.68 36.46 13.41
C SER A 18 1.46 37.27 13.84
N GLU A 19 0.43 37.32 13.01
CA GLU A 19 -0.81 38.03 13.33
C GLU A 19 -1.54 37.40 14.53
N LEU A 20 -1.65 36.06 14.61
CA LEU A 20 -2.28 35.38 15.74
C LEU A 20 -1.49 35.57 17.05
N GLN A 21 -0.16 35.63 16.97
CA GLN A 21 0.72 35.91 18.10
C GLN A 21 0.56 37.35 18.63
N GLN A 22 0.19 38.31 17.79
CA GLN A 22 0.00 39.72 18.19
C GLN A 22 -1.38 40.02 18.81
N LEU A 23 -2.37 39.13 18.69
CA LEU A 23 -3.71 39.34 19.27
C LEU A 23 -3.67 39.51 20.80
N ASP A 24 -4.56 40.30 21.39
CA ASP A 24 -4.74 40.24 22.85
C ASP A 24 -5.47 38.94 23.28
N GLN A 25 -5.55 38.69 24.60
CA GLN A 25 -6.16 37.47 25.13
C GLN A 25 -7.64 37.30 24.71
N GLN A 26 -8.42 38.38 24.75
CA GLN A 26 -9.86 38.34 24.44
C GLN A 26 -10.11 38.14 22.93
N GLN A 27 -9.28 38.77 22.10
CA GLN A 27 -9.27 38.61 20.65
C GLN A 27 -8.87 37.19 20.26
N PHE A 28 -7.82 36.64 20.86
CA PHE A 28 -7.37 35.28 20.60
C PHE A 28 -8.43 34.25 20.98
N GLN A 29 -9.04 34.37 22.15
CA GLN A 29 -10.14 33.50 22.59
C GLN A 29 -11.32 33.53 21.61
N THR A 30 -11.68 34.72 21.12
CA THR A 30 -12.75 34.88 20.13
C THR A 30 -12.39 34.21 18.81
N ALA A 31 -11.17 34.41 18.31
CA ALA A 31 -10.69 33.79 17.08
C ALA A 31 -10.72 32.26 17.14
N MET A 32 -10.17 31.67 18.21
CA MET A 32 -10.16 30.22 18.40
C MET A 32 -11.58 29.64 18.53
N LYS A 33 -12.48 30.34 19.23
CA LYS A 33 -13.89 29.93 19.34
C LYS A 33 -14.57 29.89 17.98
N TYR A 34 -14.33 30.85 17.09
CA TYR A 34 -14.94 30.85 15.76
C TYR A 34 -14.34 29.81 14.81
N LEU A 35 -13.03 29.54 14.91
CA LEU A 35 -12.36 28.53 14.09
C LEU A 35 -12.82 27.11 14.45
N PHE A 36 -12.94 26.81 15.74
CA PHE A 36 -13.19 25.45 16.24
C PHE A 36 -14.66 25.16 16.64
N ASN A 37 -15.55 26.15 16.72
CA ASN A 37 -16.98 25.93 17.01
C ASN A 37 -17.80 25.64 15.74
N SER A 38 -18.52 24.52 15.72
CA SER A 38 -19.27 24.03 14.56
C SER A 38 -20.66 24.64 14.34
N LYS A 39 -21.14 25.50 15.24
CA LYS A 39 -22.54 25.93 15.26
C LYS A 39 -22.90 27.09 14.31
N LYS A 40 -21.95 27.74 13.62
CA LYS A 40 -22.23 28.86 12.71
C LYS A 40 -21.62 28.61 11.32
N GLU A 41 -22.47 28.22 10.36
CA GLU A 41 -22.05 27.99 8.96
C GLU A 41 -21.90 29.29 8.15
N HIS A 42 -22.59 30.37 8.56
CA HIS A 42 -22.62 31.65 7.87
C HIS A 42 -22.25 32.79 8.83
N LEU A 43 -21.24 33.58 8.46
CA LEU A 43 -20.81 34.77 9.21
C LEU A 43 -21.28 36.03 8.44
N LYS A 44 -22.10 36.87 9.06
CA LYS A 44 -22.52 38.16 8.49
C LYS A 44 -21.65 39.27 9.07
N VAL A 45 -20.82 39.88 8.23
CA VAL A 45 -20.01 41.07 8.58
C VAL A 45 -20.53 42.24 7.77
N GLY A 46 -21.40 43.06 8.38
CA GLY A 46 -22.13 44.12 7.67
C GLY A 46 -23.00 43.55 6.55
N ASN A 47 -22.83 44.03 5.31
CA ASN A 47 -23.54 43.54 4.12
C ASN A 47 -22.88 42.30 3.48
N ILE A 48 -21.80 41.77 4.05
CA ILE A 48 -21.05 40.65 3.49
C ILE A 48 -21.44 39.36 4.24
N THR A 49 -22.00 38.39 3.51
CA THR A 49 -22.24 37.04 4.02
C THR A 49 -21.08 36.14 3.60
N LEU A 50 -20.31 35.63 4.57
CA LEU A 50 -19.24 34.68 4.35
C LEU A 50 -19.74 33.27 4.68
N ASP A 51 -19.58 32.34 3.73
CA ASP A 51 -19.73 30.90 3.95
C ASP A 51 -18.53 30.42 4.78
N TRP A 52 -18.71 30.47 6.09
CA TRP A 52 -17.69 30.12 7.08
C TRP A 52 -17.45 28.61 7.10
N GLY A 53 -18.48 27.81 6.79
CA GLY A 53 -18.36 26.36 6.61
C GLY A 53 -17.28 26.01 5.58
N LYS A 54 -17.38 26.54 4.35
CA LYS A 54 -16.40 26.30 3.28
C LYS A 54 -15.03 26.92 3.57
N THR A 55 -15.00 28.07 4.25
CA THR A 55 -13.72 28.72 4.58
C THR A 55 -12.96 27.92 5.63
N ARG A 56 -13.65 27.42 6.65
CA ARG A 56 -13.09 26.53 7.65
C ARG A 56 -12.60 25.21 7.05
N GLU A 57 -13.36 24.63 6.13
CA GLU A 57 -12.90 23.44 5.40
C GLU A 57 -11.58 23.70 4.66
N ARG A 58 -11.46 24.83 3.96
CA ARG A 58 -10.21 25.24 3.31
C ARG A 58 -9.06 25.50 4.28
N ILE A 59 -9.35 26.07 5.46
CA ILE A 59 -8.36 26.31 6.52
C ILE A 59 -7.72 24.99 6.94
N PHE A 60 -8.54 24.00 7.30
CA PHE A 60 -8.05 22.70 7.78
C PHE A 60 -7.47 21.83 6.66
N GLN A 61 -7.80 22.11 5.40
CA GLN A 61 -7.16 21.46 4.24
C GLN A 61 -5.77 22.00 3.95
N SER A 62 -5.39 23.21 4.42
CA SER A 62 -4.09 23.81 4.13
C SER A 62 -3.02 23.32 5.14
N PRO A 63 -1.97 22.61 4.69
CA PRO A 63 -0.92 22.12 5.58
C PRO A 63 -0.20 23.25 6.33
N GLY A 64 0.16 24.34 5.63
CA GLY A 64 0.81 25.47 6.26
C GLY A 64 -0.03 26.12 7.37
N VAL A 65 -1.34 26.28 7.15
CA VAL A 65 -2.23 26.86 8.17
C VAL A 65 -2.39 25.91 9.36
N ASN A 66 -2.42 24.59 9.14
CA ASN A 66 -2.44 23.61 10.22
C ASN A 66 -1.18 23.72 11.10
N ARG A 67 0.02 23.88 10.51
CA ARG A 67 1.24 24.13 11.29
C ARG A 67 1.15 25.41 12.11
N THR A 68 0.64 26.48 11.51
CA THR A 68 0.42 27.75 12.21
C THR A 68 -0.49 27.58 13.43
N LEU A 69 -1.62 26.87 13.27
CA LEU A 69 -2.56 26.59 14.34
C LEU A 69 -1.92 25.72 15.43
N PHE A 70 -1.07 24.76 15.07
CA PHE A 70 -0.33 23.94 16.02
C PHE A 70 0.64 24.77 16.86
N LEU A 71 1.51 25.56 16.23
CA LEU A 71 2.52 26.37 16.92
C LEU A 71 1.89 27.42 17.83
N VAL A 72 0.86 28.13 17.37
CA VAL A 72 0.18 29.15 18.19
C VAL A 72 -0.57 28.53 19.38
N THR A 73 -1.01 27.27 19.24
CA THR A 73 -1.62 26.53 20.35
C THR A 73 -0.60 26.25 21.45
N LEU A 74 0.62 25.84 21.09
CA LEU A 74 1.68 25.61 22.09
C LEU A 74 2.17 26.90 22.75
N ASP A 75 2.40 27.94 21.96
CA ASP A 75 3.00 29.20 22.41
C ASP A 75 2.03 30.07 23.24
N LYS A 76 0.77 30.15 22.82
CA LYS A 76 -0.17 31.16 23.35
C LYS A 76 -1.44 30.60 23.98
N CYS A 77 -1.95 29.45 23.52
CA CYS A 77 -3.22 28.94 24.03
C CYS A 77 -3.17 28.68 25.54
N PHE A 78 -2.14 27.99 26.03
CA PHE A 78 -2.00 27.66 27.44
C PHE A 78 -1.81 28.89 28.36
N LEU A 79 -1.54 30.07 27.78
CA LEU A 79 -1.50 31.35 28.49
C LEU A 79 -2.84 32.09 28.44
N ALA A 80 -3.66 31.84 27.43
CA ALA A 80 -4.85 32.63 27.11
C ALA A 80 -6.20 31.91 27.39
N LEU A 81 -6.22 30.57 27.33
CA LEU A 81 -7.40 29.71 27.43
C LEU A 81 -7.22 28.64 28.53
N SER A 82 -8.27 27.88 28.83
CA SER A 82 -8.16 26.76 29.76
C SER A 82 -7.28 25.66 29.17
N ALA A 83 -6.52 24.96 30.02
CA ALA A 83 -5.64 23.88 29.55
C ALA A 83 -6.41 22.76 28.82
N LEU A 84 -7.66 22.49 29.22
CA LEU A 84 -8.52 21.51 28.55
C LEU A 84 -8.92 21.96 27.14
N ASP A 85 -9.35 23.22 26.97
CA ASP A 85 -9.68 23.76 25.64
C ASP A 85 -8.46 23.70 24.70
N CYS A 86 -7.25 23.97 25.22
CA CYS A 86 -6.02 23.90 24.45
C CYS A 86 -5.65 22.47 24.04
N VAL A 87 -5.86 21.48 24.93
CA VAL A 87 -5.66 20.07 24.61
C VAL A 87 -6.67 19.61 23.54
N ASP A 88 -7.91 20.06 23.59
CA ASP A 88 -8.93 19.75 22.58
C ASP A 88 -8.58 20.35 21.21
N ILE A 89 -8.14 21.62 21.19
CA ILE A 89 -7.66 22.29 19.96
C ILE A 89 -6.45 21.54 19.39
N LEU A 90 -5.46 21.23 20.24
CA LEU A 90 -4.26 20.50 19.83
C LEU A 90 -4.61 19.12 19.28
N GLY A 91 -5.57 18.43 19.89
CA GLY A 91 -6.12 17.16 19.42
C GLY A 91 -6.77 17.25 18.05
N GLN A 92 -7.53 18.32 17.77
CA GLN A 92 -8.11 18.53 16.45
C GLN A 92 -7.03 18.81 15.40
N VAL A 93 -6.05 19.65 15.70
CA VAL A 93 -4.97 20.00 14.74
C VAL A 93 -4.08 18.79 14.45
N LEU A 94 -3.63 18.06 15.47
CA LEU A 94 -2.75 16.89 15.30
C LEU A 94 -3.40 15.72 14.56
N ARG A 95 -4.72 15.53 14.71
CA ARG A 95 -5.46 14.50 13.97
C ARG A 95 -5.54 14.82 12.47
N VAL A 96 -5.58 16.10 12.10
CA VAL A 96 -5.66 16.57 10.70
C VAL A 96 -4.29 16.68 10.05
N SER A 97 -3.24 17.02 10.80
CA SER A 97 -1.89 17.26 10.27
C SER A 97 -1.00 16.02 10.14
N ALA A 98 -1.55 14.83 10.36
CA ALA A 98 -0.82 13.56 10.31
C ALA A 98 0.44 13.51 11.20
N VAL A 99 0.48 14.31 12.28
CA VAL A 99 1.52 14.26 13.34
C VAL A 99 2.92 14.76 12.92
N ASN A 100 3.10 15.21 11.68
CA ASN A 100 4.37 15.73 11.14
C ASN A 100 4.96 16.93 11.91
N TYR A 101 4.22 17.53 12.84
CA TYR A 101 4.64 18.70 13.62
C TYR A 101 5.23 18.37 14.99
N LEU A 102 5.00 17.15 15.49
CA LEU A 102 5.64 16.67 16.71
C LEU A 102 7.03 16.17 16.35
N GLN A 103 8.01 17.08 16.36
CA GLN A 103 9.44 16.76 16.26
C GLN A 103 10.11 16.84 17.64
N PRO A 104 11.27 16.17 17.85
CA PRO A 104 11.90 16.11 19.17
C PRO A 104 12.22 17.48 19.81
N ASP A 105 12.56 18.48 19.00
CA ASP A 105 12.81 19.85 19.45
C ASP A 105 11.54 20.57 19.93
N VAL A 106 10.41 20.33 19.25
CA VAL A 106 9.09 20.86 19.64
C VAL A 106 8.61 20.24 20.95
N VAL A 107 8.91 18.96 21.19
CA VAL A 107 8.53 18.27 22.46
C VAL A 107 9.10 19.00 23.68
N GLY A 108 10.31 19.56 23.58
CA GLY A 108 10.91 20.38 24.64
C GLY A 108 10.14 21.66 24.97
N SER A 109 9.29 22.13 24.04
CA SER A 109 8.44 23.31 24.21
C SER A 109 7.06 22.98 24.79
N LEU A 110 6.75 21.70 25.05
CA LEU A 110 5.50 21.32 25.70
C LEU A 110 5.43 21.90 27.13
N PRO A 111 4.21 22.24 27.62
CA PRO A 111 4.05 22.73 28.98
C PRO A 111 4.58 21.74 30.02
N ASN A 112 5.47 22.21 30.89
CA ASN A 112 6.09 21.40 31.96
C ASN A 112 5.25 21.37 33.26
N LEU A 113 4.16 22.15 33.29
CA LEU A 113 3.22 22.28 34.41
C LEU A 113 1.80 22.21 33.84
N LEU A 114 1.15 21.07 33.98
CA LEU A 114 -0.23 20.86 33.57
C LEU A 114 -1.04 20.36 34.78
N LEU A 115 -2.30 20.77 34.84
CA LEU A 115 -3.27 20.12 35.74
C LEU A 115 -3.45 18.65 35.33
N GLU A 116 -3.78 17.81 36.30
CA GLU A 116 -3.82 16.36 36.14
C GLU A 116 -4.70 15.91 34.96
N ASP A 117 -5.91 16.45 34.84
CA ASP A 117 -6.83 16.11 33.74
C ASP A 117 -6.29 16.51 32.37
N ALA A 118 -5.67 17.69 32.25
CA ALA A 118 -5.07 18.15 31.00
C ALA A 118 -3.86 17.29 30.60
N PHE A 119 -3.04 16.91 31.57
CA PHE A 119 -1.92 15.99 31.36
C PHE A 119 -2.40 14.61 30.91
N ARG A 120 -3.44 14.06 31.54
CA ARG A 120 -4.04 12.76 31.16
C ARG A 120 -4.62 12.79 29.75
N ASN A 121 -5.39 13.82 29.41
CA ASN A 121 -6.00 13.95 28.08
C ASN A 121 -4.94 14.11 26.98
N LEU A 122 -3.90 14.91 27.24
CA LEU A 122 -2.78 15.08 26.31
C LEU A 122 -1.95 13.81 26.16
N SER A 123 -1.70 13.08 27.26
CA SER A 123 -1.03 11.77 27.22
C SER A 123 -1.83 10.75 26.43
N SER A 124 -3.17 10.74 26.58
CA SER A 124 -4.05 9.88 25.79
C SER A 124 -3.99 10.23 24.30
N LEU A 125 -3.96 11.53 23.95
CA LEU A 125 -3.81 11.95 22.56
C LEU A 125 -2.48 11.46 21.98
N PHE A 126 -1.36 11.60 22.69
CA PHE A 126 -0.07 11.11 22.21
C PHE A 126 -0.03 9.60 22.06
N LYS A 127 -0.69 8.86 22.97
CA LYS A 127 -0.88 7.42 22.83
C LYS A 127 -1.62 7.05 21.54
N ASP A 128 -2.71 7.75 21.21
CA ASP A 128 -3.48 7.53 19.97
C ASP A 128 -2.66 7.85 18.70
N LEU A 129 -1.65 8.73 18.82
CA LEU A 129 -0.82 9.19 17.71
C LEU A 129 0.54 8.48 17.62
N TYR A 130 0.85 7.54 18.52
CA TYR A 130 2.17 6.90 18.64
C TYR A 130 2.69 6.32 17.32
N ASP A 131 1.86 5.58 16.58
CA ASP A 131 2.27 4.95 15.31
C ASP A 131 2.58 5.95 14.19
N ARG A 132 2.19 7.22 14.35
CA ARG A 132 2.38 8.30 13.38
C ARG A 132 3.58 9.20 13.70
N THR A 133 4.24 9.02 14.85
CA THR A 133 5.44 9.78 15.24
C THR A 133 6.73 9.01 14.92
N SER A 134 7.85 9.72 14.73
CA SER A 134 9.19 9.12 14.63
C SER A 134 9.63 8.47 15.95
N ALA A 135 10.55 7.51 15.90
CA ALA A 135 11.08 6.82 17.08
C ALA A 135 11.80 7.79 18.05
N SER A 136 12.56 8.76 17.51
CA SER A 136 13.14 9.84 18.33
C SER A 136 12.09 10.70 19.02
N THR A 137 10.99 11.02 18.33
CA THR A 137 9.88 11.79 18.91
C THR A 137 9.17 10.99 19.99
N GLN A 138 8.95 9.69 19.76
CA GLN A 138 8.37 8.79 20.78
C GLN A 138 9.23 8.79 22.05
N ARG A 139 10.56 8.70 21.89
CA ARG A 139 11.51 8.75 23.00
C ARG A 139 11.49 10.10 23.73
N ALA A 140 11.41 11.21 22.99
CA ALA A 140 11.30 12.55 23.56
C ALA A 140 9.99 12.74 24.35
N LEU A 141 8.86 12.29 23.80
CA LEU A 141 7.55 12.36 24.46
C LEU A 141 7.53 11.53 25.75
N TYR A 142 8.11 10.33 25.73
CA TYR A 142 8.33 9.55 26.95
C TYR A 142 9.15 10.32 27.98
N GLY A 143 10.23 10.99 27.56
CA GLY A 143 11.05 11.83 28.43
C GLY A 143 10.24 12.94 29.12
N TRP A 144 9.38 13.63 28.37
CA TRP A 144 8.47 14.65 28.89
C TRP A 144 7.46 14.06 29.88
N MET A 145 6.80 12.94 29.54
CA MET A 145 5.86 12.26 30.44
C MET A 145 6.54 11.81 31.74
N LYS A 146 7.73 11.21 31.63
CA LYS A 146 8.54 10.77 32.77
C LYS A 146 8.85 11.95 33.70
N GLN A 147 9.25 13.09 33.16
CA GLN A 147 9.59 14.26 33.98
C GLN A 147 8.40 14.76 34.82
N ILE A 148 7.19 14.74 34.26
CA ILE A 148 5.97 15.14 34.98
C ILE A 148 5.61 14.11 36.05
N LEU A 149 5.60 12.82 35.69
CA LEU A 149 5.26 11.72 36.61
C LEU A 149 6.25 11.59 37.78
N GLN A 150 7.53 11.86 37.57
CA GLN A 150 8.54 11.87 38.65
C GLN A 150 8.33 13.03 39.62
N LYS A 151 7.90 14.21 39.15
CA LYS A 151 7.63 15.36 40.03
C LYS A 151 6.43 15.11 40.95
N SER A 152 5.37 14.46 40.47
CA SER A 152 4.22 14.09 41.31
C SER A 152 4.61 13.07 42.39
N TYR A 153 5.55 12.16 42.10
CA TYR A 153 6.04 11.15 43.06
C TYR A 153 6.94 11.76 44.15
N ASN A 154 7.85 12.68 43.80
CA ASN A 154 8.76 13.33 44.77
C ASN A 154 8.04 14.20 45.82
N MET A 155 6.74 14.47 45.67
CA MET A 155 5.92 15.16 46.68
C MET A 155 5.41 14.23 47.79
N SER A 156 5.54 12.90 47.63
CA SER A 156 5.24 11.91 48.67
C SER A 156 6.53 11.36 49.28
N GLU A 157 6.77 11.62 50.57
CA GLU A 157 7.89 11.09 51.34
C GLU A 157 7.94 9.55 51.26
N PHE A 158 9.09 8.96 50.89
CA PHE A 158 9.79 7.81 51.52
C PHE A 158 10.84 7.17 50.57
N ASN A 159 12.07 6.98 51.09
CA ASN A 159 13.22 6.18 50.64
C ASN A 159 13.64 6.19 49.14
N GLU A 160 14.87 6.63 48.90
CA GLU A 160 15.62 6.65 47.60
C GLU A 160 15.71 5.29 46.86
N SER A 161 15.23 4.20 47.45
CA SER A 161 15.29 2.84 46.87
C SER A 161 14.02 2.42 46.12
N THR A 162 12.95 3.22 46.13
CA THR A 162 11.66 2.87 45.50
C THR A 162 11.51 3.49 44.11
N SER A 163 11.07 2.69 43.12
CA SER A 163 10.79 3.17 41.77
C SER A 163 9.63 4.17 41.76
N TRP A 164 9.73 5.23 40.95
CA TRP A 164 8.65 6.20 40.74
C TRP A 164 7.47 5.64 39.94
N VAL A 165 7.63 4.44 39.37
CA VAL A 165 6.65 3.78 38.52
C VAL A 165 5.60 3.08 39.38
N SER A 166 4.44 3.72 39.52
CA SER A 166 3.22 3.15 40.10
C SER A 166 2.32 2.51 39.02
N ALA A 167 1.27 1.80 39.45
CA ALA A 167 0.25 1.28 38.54
C ALA A 167 -0.39 2.39 37.67
N GLU A 168 -0.59 3.56 38.28
CA GLU A 168 -1.13 4.75 37.61
C GLU A 168 -0.16 5.34 36.59
N SER A 169 1.13 5.44 36.93
CA SER A 169 2.17 5.85 35.99
C SER A 169 2.19 4.91 34.77
N LEU A 170 2.05 3.59 34.97
CA LEU A 170 1.96 2.64 33.87
C LEU A 170 0.71 2.89 33.01
N TRP A 171 -0.47 3.11 33.59
CA TRP A 171 -1.68 3.40 32.81
C TRP A 171 -1.58 4.69 31.99
N ILE A 172 -0.97 5.74 32.54
CA ILE A 172 -0.75 7.00 31.84
C ILE A 172 0.26 6.83 30.71
N LEU A 173 1.38 6.14 30.95
CA LEU A 173 2.38 5.84 29.93
C LEU A 173 1.77 5.06 28.77
N GLY A 174 0.82 4.16 29.03
CA GLY A 174 0.18 3.38 27.99
C GLY A 174 1.23 2.58 27.21
N ARG A 175 1.33 2.85 25.91
CA ARG A 175 2.34 2.23 25.04
C ARG A 175 3.76 2.73 25.28
N TYR A 176 3.95 3.96 25.75
CA TYR A 176 5.28 4.53 26.02
C TYR A 176 6.06 3.78 27.11
N MET A 177 5.43 2.81 27.80
CA MET A 177 6.11 1.92 28.72
C MET A 177 7.22 1.08 28.07
N VAL A 178 7.20 0.88 26.75
CA VAL A 178 8.30 0.22 26.00
C VAL A 178 9.64 0.99 26.09
N HIS A 179 9.60 2.24 26.53
CA HIS A 179 10.79 3.08 26.71
C HIS A 179 11.31 3.08 28.15
N LEU A 180 10.70 2.32 29.08
CA LEU A 180 11.18 2.17 30.44
C LEU A 180 12.57 1.50 30.46
N PRO A 181 13.55 2.05 31.19
CA PRO A 181 14.82 1.38 31.40
C PRO A 181 14.64 0.04 32.12
N LEU A 182 15.47 -0.94 31.76
CA LEU A 182 15.45 -2.26 32.39
C LEU A 182 15.62 -2.18 33.90
N GLU A 183 16.55 -1.33 34.39
CA GLU A 183 16.77 -1.18 35.83
C GLU A 183 15.56 -0.59 36.55
N GLU A 184 14.76 0.23 35.86
CA GLU A 184 13.54 0.81 36.44
C GLU A 184 12.45 -0.25 36.57
N ILE A 185 12.26 -1.09 35.54
CA ILE A 185 11.29 -2.19 35.55
C ILE A 185 11.56 -3.14 36.72
N LEU A 186 12.83 -3.50 36.94
CA LEU A 186 13.23 -4.40 38.03
C LEU A 186 13.01 -3.79 39.44
N LYS A 187 12.86 -2.47 39.54
CA LYS A 187 12.63 -1.76 40.82
C LYS A 187 11.14 -1.47 41.10
N ILE A 188 10.23 -1.66 40.15
CA ILE A 188 8.78 -1.40 40.31
C ILE A 188 8.24 -2.16 41.53
N SER A 189 7.57 -1.53 42.49
CA SER A 189 7.03 -2.22 43.67
C SER A 189 6.17 -3.45 43.30
N LEU A 190 6.33 -4.57 44.02
CA LEU A 190 5.54 -5.79 43.79
C LEU A 190 4.04 -5.54 43.99
N ASN A 191 3.66 -4.62 44.87
CA ASN A 191 2.26 -4.23 45.05
C ASN A 191 1.73 -3.43 43.85
N GLU A 192 2.54 -2.49 43.33
CA GLU A 192 2.15 -1.65 42.19
C GLU A 192 2.01 -2.46 40.91
N ILE A 193 2.96 -3.35 40.60
CA ILE A 193 2.87 -4.21 39.40
C ILE A 193 1.69 -5.19 39.51
N ARG A 194 1.40 -5.68 40.73
CA ARG A 194 0.21 -6.51 40.99
C ARG A 194 -1.08 -5.72 40.77
N LEU A 195 -1.13 -4.47 41.25
CA LEU A 195 -2.27 -3.59 41.00
C LEU A 195 -2.44 -3.39 39.49
N PHE A 196 -1.38 -3.01 38.78
CA PHE A 196 -1.41 -2.81 37.32
C PHE A 196 -2.03 -4.02 36.59
N ILE A 197 -1.50 -5.23 36.79
CA ILE A 197 -1.96 -6.44 36.08
C ILE A 197 -3.33 -6.93 36.56
N SER A 198 -3.80 -6.48 37.72
CA SER A 198 -5.09 -6.91 38.29
C SER A 198 -6.31 -6.18 37.73
N TYR A 199 -6.13 -5.08 36.99
CA TYR A 199 -7.23 -4.34 36.37
C TYR A 199 -7.50 -4.79 34.92
N ASP A 200 -8.77 -4.78 34.51
CA ASP A 200 -9.18 -5.23 33.16
C ASP A 200 -8.62 -4.36 32.02
N ASN A 201 -8.20 -3.13 32.30
CA ASN A 201 -7.56 -2.26 31.32
C ASN A 201 -6.09 -2.64 31.02
N ALA A 202 -5.45 -3.46 31.86
CA ALA A 202 -4.07 -3.89 31.66
C ALA A 202 -3.90 -4.65 30.34
N THR A 203 -4.84 -5.55 30.01
CA THR A 203 -4.84 -6.26 28.73
C THR A 203 -4.83 -5.29 27.56
N LYS A 204 -5.78 -4.35 27.50
CA LYS A 204 -5.91 -3.41 26.38
C LYS A 204 -4.64 -2.59 26.16
N GLN A 205 -3.93 -2.28 27.25
CA GLN A 205 -2.68 -1.56 27.17
C GLN A 205 -1.53 -2.46 26.71
N LEU A 206 -1.39 -3.66 27.28
CA LEU A 206 -0.37 -4.62 26.88
C LEU A 206 -0.61 -5.19 25.47
N ASP A 207 -1.83 -5.08 24.93
CA ASP A 207 -2.14 -5.36 23.54
C ASP A 207 -1.70 -4.24 22.59
N SER A 208 -1.23 -3.09 23.10
CA SER A 208 -0.78 -1.96 22.29
C SER A 208 0.75 -1.85 22.15
N VAL A 209 1.53 -2.66 22.86
CA VAL A 209 3.01 -2.59 22.89
C VAL A 209 3.68 -3.43 21.79
N TYR A 210 3.35 -3.15 20.52
CA TYR A 210 3.82 -3.93 19.36
C TYR A 210 5.34 -3.93 19.13
N ASP A 211 6.03 -2.95 19.71
CA ASP A 211 7.46 -2.67 19.58
C ASP A 211 8.27 -3.02 20.84
N ILE A 212 7.68 -3.76 21.79
CA ILE A 212 8.39 -4.23 22.98
C ILE A 212 9.52 -5.21 22.58
N THR A 213 10.69 -5.05 23.20
CA THR A 213 11.83 -5.95 22.99
C THR A 213 11.76 -7.17 23.91
N PRO A 214 12.39 -8.31 23.55
CA PRO A 214 12.44 -9.51 24.38
C PRO A 214 12.95 -9.23 25.81
N GLU A 215 13.98 -8.40 25.95
CA GLU A 215 14.58 -8.09 27.25
C GLU A 215 13.61 -7.35 28.17
N LEU A 216 12.89 -6.36 27.62
CA LEU A 216 11.89 -5.59 28.36
C LEU A 216 10.66 -6.43 28.69
N ALA A 217 10.20 -7.24 27.73
CA ALA A 217 9.08 -8.15 27.94
C ALA A 217 9.41 -9.17 29.04
N GLN A 218 10.60 -9.76 29.02
CA GLN A 218 11.04 -10.72 30.03
C GLN A 218 11.18 -10.07 31.42
N ALA A 219 11.70 -8.84 31.49
CA ALA A 219 11.78 -8.12 32.76
C ALA A 219 10.40 -7.86 33.37
N LEU A 220 9.41 -7.48 32.55
CA LEU A 220 8.02 -7.31 32.98
C LEU A 220 7.40 -8.64 33.41
N LEU A 221 7.56 -9.71 32.63
CA LEU A 221 7.07 -11.05 32.97
C LEU A 221 7.65 -11.54 34.30
N ASN A 222 8.97 -11.43 34.49
CA ASN A 222 9.65 -11.79 35.73
C ASN A 222 9.13 -10.99 36.93
N ARG A 223 8.87 -9.68 36.73
CA ARG A 223 8.35 -8.82 37.78
C ARG A 223 6.90 -9.14 38.14
N ILE A 224 6.06 -9.43 37.15
CA ILE A 224 4.68 -9.89 37.33
C ILE A 224 4.67 -11.22 38.08
N ASN A 225 5.48 -12.20 37.67
CA ASN A 225 5.59 -13.50 38.33
C ASN A 225 5.98 -13.35 39.82
N SER A 226 6.98 -12.49 40.08
CA SER A 226 7.47 -12.20 41.44
C SER A 226 6.42 -11.52 42.34
N SER A 227 5.37 -10.93 41.77
CA SER A 227 4.31 -10.25 42.54
C SER A 227 3.28 -11.21 43.17
N GLY A 228 3.43 -12.52 42.93
CA GLY A 228 2.48 -13.55 43.34
C GLY A 228 1.30 -13.71 42.38
N PHE A 229 1.39 -13.13 41.17
CA PHE A 229 0.47 -13.39 40.07
C PHE A 229 0.84 -14.72 39.41
N ASP A 230 0.04 -15.76 39.62
CA ASP A 230 0.25 -17.07 39.02
C ASP A 230 -0.11 -17.04 37.52
N MET A 231 0.93 -16.95 36.68
CA MET A 231 0.79 -16.94 35.22
C MET A 231 0.35 -18.31 34.65
N ARG A 232 0.50 -19.41 35.41
CA ARG A 232 0.15 -20.77 34.99
C ARG A 232 -1.31 -21.13 35.31
N ASN A 233 -1.97 -20.40 36.21
CA ASN A 233 -3.33 -20.71 36.64
C ASN A 233 -4.40 -20.22 35.63
N THR A 234 -4.96 -21.14 34.86
CA THR A 234 -6.10 -20.90 33.96
C THR A 234 -7.46 -20.85 34.67
N SER A 235 -7.53 -21.22 35.96
CA SER A 235 -8.76 -21.67 36.64
C SER A 235 -9.44 -20.66 37.58
N THR A 236 -8.97 -19.42 37.71
CA THR A 236 -9.61 -18.42 38.58
C THR A 236 -10.36 -17.34 37.80
N ILE A 237 -11.65 -17.57 37.56
CA ILE A 237 -12.81 -16.73 37.98
C ILE A 237 -14.07 -17.55 37.65
N TYR A 238 -14.64 -18.19 38.68
CA TYR A 238 -15.99 -18.76 38.62
C TYR A 238 -17.01 -17.62 38.57
N ARG A 239 -17.69 -17.43 37.43
CA ARG A 239 -19.11 -17.03 37.40
C ARG A 239 -19.79 -17.62 36.16
N GLN A 240 -20.86 -18.36 36.42
CA GLN A 240 -21.63 -19.18 35.48
C GLN A 240 -22.13 -18.42 34.24
N GLY A 241 -21.95 -19.02 33.07
CA GLY A 241 -22.59 -18.65 31.80
C GLY A 241 -21.78 -19.19 30.64
N CYS A 242 -22.39 -20.04 29.81
CA CYS A 242 -21.75 -20.83 28.75
C CYS A 242 -20.77 -20.04 27.85
N LEU A 243 -19.64 -20.71 27.49
CA LEU A 243 -18.51 -20.25 26.65
C LEU A 243 -17.51 -19.26 27.30
N ALA A 244 -17.10 -19.50 28.55
CA ALA A 244 -16.06 -18.70 29.18
C ALA A 244 -15.08 -19.55 30.00
N ASN A 245 -14.03 -20.06 29.33
CA ASN A 245 -12.85 -20.62 29.97
C ASN A 245 -11.64 -19.77 29.53
N VAL A 246 -10.73 -19.43 30.47
CA VAL A 246 -9.49 -18.63 30.29
C VAL A 246 -9.61 -17.11 30.54
N PHE A 247 -9.64 -16.67 31.81
CA PHE A 247 -9.67 -15.24 32.18
C PHE A 247 -8.33 -14.65 32.65
N LEU A 248 -7.36 -15.43 33.14
CA LEU A 248 -6.12 -14.89 33.71
C LEU A 248 -4.99 -14.69 32.67
N LEU A 249 -4.79 -15.63 31.74
CA LEU A 249 -3.80 -15.47 30.66
C LEU A 249 -4.12 -14.33 29.68
N HIS A 250 -5.39 -13.93 29.57
CA HIS A 250 -5.82 -12.79 28.78
C HIS A 250 -5.19 -11.47 29.29
N ARG A 251 -4.71 -11.42 30.54
CA ARG A 251 -4.17 -10.21 31.18
C ARG A 251 -2.76 -9.83 30.76
N LEU A 252 -1.98 -10.76 30.20
CA LEU A 252 -0.60 -10.51 29.79
C LEU A 252 -0.46 -9.72 28.48
N GLY A 253 -1.56 -9.51 27.73
CA GLY A 253 -1.51 -8.86 26.42
C GLY A 253 -0.43 -9.47 25.50
N LEU A 254 0.36 -8.65 24.81
CA LEU A 254 1.47 -9.10 23.95
C LEU A 254 2.67 -9.70 24.70
N LEU A 255 2.74 -9.59 26.03
CA LEU A 255 3.83 -10.23 26.79
C LEU A 255 3.81 -11.75 26.65
N VAL A 256 2.64 -12.34 26.34
CA VAL A 256 2.51 -13.79 26.08
C VAL A 256 3.43 -14.28 24.95
N CYS A 257 3.83 -13.39 24.03
CA CYS A 257 4.68 -13.72 22.90
C CYS A 257 6.14 -13.99 23.28
N PHE A 258 6.52 -13.68 24.52
CA PHE A 258 7.87 -13.82 25.08
C PHE A 258 7.87 -14.74 26.30
N TYR A 259 6.84 -15.57 26.46
CA TYR A 259 6.73 -16.50 27.58
C TYR A 259 7.81 -17.58 27.48
N ASP A 260 8.61 -17.77 28.54
CA ASP A 260 9.79 -18.64 28.55
C ASP A 260 9.66 -19.87 29.47
N ASP A 261 8.76 -19.83 30.46
CA ASP A 261 8.60 -20.88 31.47
C ASP A 261 7.81 -22.12 30.97
N LEU A 262 8.44 -22.88 30.08
CA LEU A 262 7.86 -24.08 29.45
C LEU A 262 8.02 -25.36 30.29
N GLU A 263 8.79 -25.33 31.38
CA GLU A 263 9.11 -26.51 32.16
C GLU A 263 7.88 -27.06 32.90
N GLN A 264 7.59 -28.35 32.70
CA GLN A 264 6.46 -29.07 33.30
C GLN A 264 5.08 -28.49 32.92
N MET A 265 4.98 -27.83 31.76
CA MET A 265 3.73 -27.27 31.26
C MET A 265 2.75 -28.36 30.82
N ASP A 266 1.50 -28.25 31.29
CA ASP A 266 0.41 -29.13 30.87
C ASP A 266 -0.10 -28.78 29.45
N ALA A 267 -0.54 -29.79 28.71
CA ALA A 267 -1.01 -29.63 27.33
C ALA A 267 -2.24 -28.69 27.21
N ALA A 268 -3.12 -28.62 28.21
CA ALA A 268 -4.24 -27.68 28.20
C ALA A 268 -3.78 -26.22 28.40
N VAL A 269 -2.75 -26.00 29.22
CA VAL A 269 -2.14 -24.68 29.40
C VAL A 269 -1.42 -24.25 28.12
N ALA A 270 -0.70 -25.16 27.46
CA ALA A 270 -0.07 -24.89 26.16
C ALA A 270 -1.10 -24.46 25.10
N ARG A 271 -2.26 -25.13 25.00
CA ARG A 271 -3.35 -24.73 24.09
C ARG A 271 -3.92 -23.34 24.42
N ALA A 272 -4.12 -23.05 25.71
CA ALA A 272 -4.59 -21.74 26.15
C ALA A 272 -3.59 -20.62 25.79
N LEU A 273 -2.28 -20.89 25.95
CA LEU A 273 -1.21 -19.98 25.53
C LEU A 273 -1.21 -19.78 24.01
N LEU A 274 -1.25 -20.86 23.22
CA LEU A 274 -1.31 -20.77 21.75
C LEU A 274 -2.49 -19.93 21.27
N HIS A 275 -3.66 -20.08 21.90
CA HIS A 275 -4.82 -19.24 21.58
C HIS A 275 -4.58 -17.76 21.91
N GLN A 276 -3.94 -17.45 23.03
CA GLN A 276 -3.56 -16.07 23.35
C GLN A 276 -2.50 -15.54 22.38
N MET A 277 -1.63 -16.37 21.83
CA MET A 277 -0.56 -15.94 20.92
C MET A 277 -1.05 -15.52 19.52
N ILE A 278 -2.36 -15.56 19.22
CA ILE A 278 -2.91 -14.99 17.97
C ILE A 278 -2.51 -13.51 17.84
N LYS A 279 -2.53 -12.76 18.94
CA LYS A 279 -2.17 -11.33 18.95
C LYS A 279 -0.69 -11.08 18.65
N CYS A 280 0.18 -12.08 18.74
CA CYS A 280 1.60 -11.92 18.44
C CYS A 280 1.88 -11.55 16.97
N ASN A 281 0.91 -11.77 16.07
CA ASN A 281 1.00 -11.31 14.69
C ASN A 281 1.07 -9.78 14.57
N GLN A 282 0.68 -9.05 15.62
CA GLN A 282 0.75 -7.59 15.72
C GLN A 282 2.16 -7.08 16.05
N LEU A 283 3.10 -7.93 16.48
CA LEU A 283 4.47 -7.52 16.80
C LEU A 283 5.22 -7.02 15.56
N ARG A 284 5.97 -5.93 15.73
CA ARG A 284 6.81 -5.32 14.69
C ARG A 284 8.13 -6.09 14.47
N GLY A 285 8.63 -6.78 15.49
CA GLY A 285 9.89 -7.54 15.47
C GLY A 285 9.75 -8.97 15.99
N PHE A 286 10.87 -9.71 16.07
CA PHE A 286 11.00 -11.00 16.80
C PHE A 286 10.08 -12.15 16.36
N ARG A 287 9.55 -12.11 15.14
CA ARG A 287 8.64 -13.15 14.61
C ARG A 287 9.26 -14.55 14.60
N ALA A 288 10.58 -14.66 14.44
CA ALA A 288 11.28 -15.94 14.43
C ALA A 288 11.25 -16.59 15.82
N GLU A 289 11.48 -15.80 16.88
CA GLU A 289 11.37 -16.21 18.28
C GLU A 289 9.94 -16.63 18.61
N VAL A 290 8.95 -15.84 18.20
CA VAL A 290 7.54 -16.18 18.39
C VAL A 290 7.17 -17.46 17.67
N HIS A 291 7.63 -17.65 16.42
CA HIS A 291 7.37 -18.86 15.66
C HIS A 291 8.02 -20.09 16.32
N GLU A 292 9.24 -19.94 16.83
CA GLU A 292 9.93 -20.99 17.59
C GLU A 292 9.17 -21.34 18.87
N LEU A 293 8.72 -20.34 19.64
CA LEU A 293 7.90 -20.54 20.83
C LEU A 293 6.57 -21.24 20.48
N LYS A 294 5.90 -20.83 19.40
CA LYS A 294 4.68 -21.50 18.90
C LYS A 294 4.96 -22.95 18.52
N SER A 295 6.08 -23.24 17.86
CA SER A 295 6.51 -24.60 17.51
C SER A 295 6.75 -25.46 18.76
N GLN A 296 7.41 -24.92 19.78
CA GLN A 296 7.64 -25.61 21.05
C GLN A 296 6.33 -25.88 21.81
N LEU A 297 5.45 -24.87 21.91
CA LEU A 297 4.14 -25.00 22.53
C LEU A 297 3.23 -25.97 21.77
N LEU A 298 3.30 -25.99 20.44
CA LEU A 298 2.59 -26.95 19.60
C LEU A 298 3.01 -28.39 19.92
N ASN A 299 4.31 -28.64 20.08
CA ASN A 299 4.81 -29.96 20.49
C ASN A 299 4.27 -30.37 21.88
N ILE A 300 4.19 -29.44 22.84
CA ILE A 300 3.63 -29.70 24.18
C ILE A 300 2.11 -29.93 24.11
N ALA A 301 1.39 -29.09 23.36
CA ALA A 301 -0.07 -29.16 23.20
C ALA A 301 -0.53 -30.49 22.56
N MET A 302 0.34 -31.11 21.75
CA MET A 302 0.13 -32.40 21.10
C MET A 302 0.56 -33.61 21.96
N GLN A 303 1.15 -33.41 23.15
CA GLN A 303 1.50 -34.54 24.02
C GLN A 303 0.24 -35.30 24.43
N ASN A 304 0.27 -36.63 24.28
CA ASN A 304 -0.81 -37.56 24.65
C ASN A 304 -2.13 -37.41 23.87
N GLN A 305 -2.18 -36.64 22.78
CA GLN A 305 -3.36 -36.51 21.91
C GLN A 305 -2.98 -36.57 20.43
N THR A 306 -3.94 -36.92 19.57
CA THR A 306 -3.71 -36.91 18.12
C THR A 306 -3.93 -35.52 17.53
N LEU A 307 -3.30 -35.23 16.39
CA LEU A 307 -3.53 -33.97 15.67
C LEU A 307 -5.00 -33.79 15.27
N ASN A 308 -5.70 -34.90 14.96
CA ASN A 308 -7.12 -34.90 14.64
C ASN A 308 -8.00 -34.39 15.79
N GLU A 309 -7.68 -34.75 17.03
CA GLU A 309 -8.46 -34.35 18.22
C GLU A 309 -8.17 -32.91 18.63
N THR A 310 -6.94 -32.43 18.39
CA THR A 310 -6.46 -31.14 18.89
C THR A 310 -6.65 -29.98 17.93
N LEU A 311 -6.84 -30.23 16.62
CA LEU A 311 -6.82 -29.20 15.57
C LEU A 311 -7.63 -27.94 15.89
N GLY A 312 -8.88 -28.09 16.36
CA GLY A 312 -9.76 -26.96 16.69
C GLY A 312 -9.32 -26.11 17.89
N SER A 313 -8.35 -26.58 18.67
CA SER A 313 -7.81 -25.92 19.87
C SER A 313 -6.41 -25.31 19.68
N LEU A 314 -5.77 -25.54 18.54
CA LEU A 314 -4.40 -25.07 18.24
C LEU A 314 -4.36 -23.61 17.74
N SER A 315 -5.52 -23.00 17.52
CA SER A 315 -5.66 -21.59 17.15
C SER A 315 -4.84 -21.25 15.89
N ASP A 316 -4.03 -20.18 15.86
CA ASP A 316 -3.25 -19.80 14.67
C ASP A 316 -1.90 -20.53 14.56
N ALA A 317 -1.51 -21.33 15.56
CA ALA A 317 -0.31 -22.15 15.52
C ALA A 317 -0.37 -23.25 14.46
N VAL A 318 -1.58 -23.57 13.98
CA VAL A 318 -1.83 -24.47 12.85
C VAL A 318 -1.11 -24.06 11.56
N VAL A 319 -0.78 -22.77 11.40
CA VAL A 319 0.01 -22.28 10.26
C VAL A 319 1.45 -22.80 10.31
N GLY A 320 1.96 -23.16 11.48
CA GLY A 320 3.28 -23.77 11.65
C GLY A 320 3.34 -25.26 11.29
N LEU A 321 2.20 -25.90 10.99
CA LEU A 321 2.16 -27.31 10.58
C LEU A 321 2.67 -27.49 9.14
N THR A 322 3.47 -28.53 8.93
CA THR A 322 3.96 -28.88 7.60
C THR A 322 2.82 -29.37 6.71
N SER A 323 3.01 -29.28 5.39
CA SER A 323 2.07 -29.84 4.41
C SER A 323 1.84 -31.34 4.66
N SER A 324 2.90 -32.08 5.03
CA SER A 324 2.83 -33.50 5.39
C SER A 324 1.99 -33.77 6.64
N GLN A 325 2.08 -32.93 7.67
CA GLN A 325 1.23 -33.04 8.86
C GLN A 325 -0.24 -32.74 8.53
N LEU A 326 -0.51 -31.70 7.75
CA LEU A 326 -1.87 -31.36 7.33
C LEU A 326 -2.50 -32.44 6.45
N GLU A 327 -1.71 -33.10 5.60
CA GLU A 327 -2.20 -34.19 4.75
C GLU A 327 -2.60 -35.43 5.56
N SER A 328 -1.95 -35.65 6.71
CA SER A 328 -2.27 -36.76 7.63
C SER A 328 -3.61 -36.60 8.37
N LEU A 329 -4.20 -35.41 8.35
CA LEU A 329 -5.48 -35.13 8.99
C LEU A 329 -6.64 -35.89 8.33
N SER A 330 -7.59 -36.32 9.17
CA SER A 330 -8.85 -36.86 8.66
C SER A 330 -9.77 -35.72 8.16
N PRO A 331 -10.59 -35.97 7.12
CA PRO A 331 -11.61 -35.01 6.68
C PRO A 331 -12.55 -34.54 7.80
N GLU A 332 -12.92 -35.45 8.71
CA GLU A 332 -13.78 -35.18 9.86
C GLU A 332 -13.14 -34.20 10.86
N ALA A 333 -11.83 -34.34 11.12
CA ALA A 333 -11.12 -33.43 12.01
C ALA A 333 -11.12 -31.99 11.47
N VAL A 334 -10.87 -31.83 10.16
CA VAL A 334 -10.89 -30.52 9.50
C VAL A 334 -12.30 -29.92 9.49
N HIS A 335 -13.33 -30.74 9.24
CA HIS A 335 -14.72 -30.31 9.31
C HIS A 335 -15.10 -29.79 10.70
N ASN A 336 -14.79 -30.55 11.75
CA ASN A 336 -15.09 -30.17 13.13
C ASN A 336 -14.33 -28.91 13.58
N ALA A 337 -13.15 -28.65 13.00
CA ALA A 337 -12.31 -27.50 13.34
C ALA A 337 -12.54 -26.26 12.47
N VAL A 338 -13.44 -26.30 11.47
CA VAL A 338 -13.57 -25.23 10.46
C VAL A 338 -13.87 -23.84 11.06
N ALA A 339 -14.64 -23.80 12.15
CA ALA A 339 -14.98 -22.56 12.86
C ALA A 339 -13.77 -21.89 13.55
N THR A 340 -12.73 -22.66 13.87
CA THR A 340 -11.45 -22.12 14.35
C THR A 340 -10.57 -21.76 13.15
N LEU A 341 -10.46 -22.64 12.16
CA LEU A 341 -9.58 -22.45 11.00
C LEU A 341 -9.96 -21.22 10.16
N ASN A 342 -11.25 -20.89 10.10
CA ASN A 342 -11.74 -19.72 9.36
C ASN A 342 -11.33 -18.37 9.98
N GLN A 343 -10.89 -18.36 11.25
CA GLN A 343 -10.39 -17.16 11.95
C GLN A 343 -8.88 -16.99 11.80
N VAL A 344 -8.18 -18.00 11.26
CA VAL A 344 -6.73 -18.00 11.13
C VAL A 344 -6.30 -17.27 9.86
N SER A 345 -5.35 -16.36 10.00
CA SER A 345 -4.69 -15.65 8.90
C SER A 345 -3.25 -16.15 8.69
N GLY A 346 -2.67 -15.87 7.52
CA GLY A 346 -1.26 -16.17 7.26
C GLY A 346 -0.99 -17.56 6.69
N TRP A 347 -2.04 -18.26 6.24
CA TRP A 347 -1.90 -19.53 5.56
C TRP A 347 -1.05 -19.45 4.30
N ALA A 348 -0.18 -20.44 4.09
CA ALA A 348 0.42 -20.67 2.79
C ALA A 348 -0.62 -21.24 1.81
N LYS A 349 -0.48 -20.93 0.52
CA LYS A 349 -1.39 -21.44 -0.53
C LYS A 349 -1.46 -22.97 -0.56
N SER A 350 -0.33 -23.65 -0.31
CA SER A 350 -0.27 -25.12 -0.18
C SER A 350 -1.13 -25.65 0.97
N GLN A 351 -1.06 -25.02 2.14
CA GLN A 351 -1.85 -25.41 3.32
C GLN A 351 -3.35 -25.20 3.09
N VAL A 352 -3.73 -24.05 2.52
CA VAL A 352 -5.11 -23.74 2.16
C VAL A 352 -5.68 -24.77 1.19
N MET A 353 -4.91 -25.24 0.21
CA MET A 353 -5.35 -26.29 -0.71
C MET A 353 -5.59 -27.64 0.00
N ILE A 354 -4.68 -28.04 0.89
CA ILE A 354 -4.81 -29.30 1.65
C ILE A 354 -6.08 -29.24 2.52
N LEU A 355 -6.21 -28.20 3.35
CA LEU A 355 -7.33 -28.05 4.28
C LEU A 355 -8.67 -27.95 3.56
N SER A 356 -8.72 -27.20 2.44
CA SER A 356 -9.94 -27.10 1.63
C SER A 356 -10.32 -28.44 1.03
N SER A 357 -9.35 -29.18 0.48
CA SER A 357 -9.60 -30.52 -0.06
C SER A 357 -10.14 -31.47 1.00
N LYS A 358 -9.54 -31.49 2.20
CA LYS A 358 -10.01 -32.32 3.33
C LYS A 358 -11.43 -31.94 3.75
N TYR A 359 -11.71 -30.66 3.95
CA TYR A 359 -13.05 -30.17 4.31
C TYR A 359 -14.11 -30.60 3.28
N LEU A 360 -13.84 -30.41 1.99
CA LEU A 360 -14.76 -30.75 0.92
C LEU A 360 -14.95 -32.26 0.72
N SER A 361 -13.93 -33.06 1.02
CA SER A 361 -14.05 -34.52 0.97
C SER A 361 -15.04 -35.07 2.01
N TYR A 362 -15.23 -34.36 3.13
CA TYR A 362 -16.23 -34.71 4.14
C TYR A 362 -17.65 -34.33 3.71
N GLU A 363 -17.83 -33.10 3.21
CA GLU A 363 -19.14 -32.55 2.83
C GLU A 363 -19.73 -33.21 1.56
N LYS A 364 -18.87 -33.78 0.71
CA LYS A 364 -19.19 -34.48 -0.55
C LYS A 364 -19.80 -33.61 -1.65
N VAL A 365 -20.58 -32.58 -1.30
CA VAL A 365 -21.22 -31.64 -2.22
C VAL A 365 -20.82 -30.23 -1.83
N LEU A 366 -20.32 -29.46 -2.80
CA LEU A 366 -19.96 -28.07 -2.61
C LEU A 366 -21.23 -27.20 -2.69
N SER A 367 -21.65 -26.61 -1.56
CA SER A 367 -22.80 -25.70 -1.48
C SER A 367 -22.40 -24.32 -0.93
N PHE A 368 -23.29 -23.33 -1.06
CA PHE A 368 -23.10 -22.00 -0.44
C PHE A 368 -22.84 -22.10 1.07
N TYR A 369 -23.58 -22.98 1.77
CA TYR A 369 -23.41 -23.18 3.20
C TYR A 369 -21.97 -23.59 3.53
N ASN A 370 -21.42 -24.59 2.83
CA ASN A 370 -20.06 -25.06 3.07
C ASN A 370 -19.02 -23.97 2.80
N VAL A 371 -19.14 -23.25 1.68
CA VAL A 371 -18.24 -22.14 1.33
C VAL A 371 -18.29 -21.02 2.38
N SER A 372 -19.47 -20.71 2.91
CA SER A 372 -19.64 -19.67 3.95
C SER A 372 -18.91 -19.99 5.26
N GLN A 373 -18.64 -21.27 5.55
CA GLN A 373 -17.92 -21.68 6.76
C GLN A 373 -16.40 -21.61 6.63
N MET A 374 -15.87 -21.60 5.41
CA MET A 374 -14.44 -21.81 5.13
C MET A 374 -13.56 -20.58 5.36
N GLY A 375 -14.10 -19.35 5.38
CA GLY A 375 -13.32 -18.12 5.55
C GLY A 375 -12.18 -18.00 4.53
N ALA A 376 -10.95 -17.77 5.00
CA ALA A 376 -9.75 -17.69 4.14
C ALA A 376 -9.45 -18.98 3.34
N LEU A 377 -9.97 -20.14 3.77
CA LEU A 377 -9.78 -21.40 3.06
C LEU A 377 -10.54 -21.43 1.72
N VAL A 378 -11.49 -20.53 1.46
CA VAL A 378 -12.22 -20.49 0.18
C VAL A 378 -11.28 -20.36 -1.03
N ALA A 379 -10.12 -19.71 -0.86
CA ALA A 379 -9.10 -19.61 -1.91
C ALA A 379 -8.45 -20.96 -2.31
N GLY A 380 -8.63 -22.02 -1.51
CA GLY A 380 -8.14 -23.37 -1.80
C GLY A 380 -9.12 -24.24 -2.59
N ILE A 381 -10.34 -23.77 -2.82
CA ILE A 381 -11.33 -24.51 -3.62
C ILE A 381 -10.91 -24.47 -5.09
N GLY A 382 -10.67 -25.63 -5.69
CA GLY A 382 -10.24 -25.71 -7.09
C GLY A 382 -11.20 -25.01 -8.06
N THR A 383 -10.65 -24.38 -9.10
CA THR A 383 -11.41 -23.62 -10.12
C THR A 383 -12.53 -24.46 -10.75
N ARG A 384 -12.24 -25.73 -11.05
CA ARG A 384 -13.23 -26.66 -11.64
C ARG A 384 -14.40 -26.95 -10.69
N SER A 385 -14.13 -27.05 -9.39
CA SER A 385 -15.15 -27.27 -8.36
C SER A 385 -16.06 -26.04 -8.21
N LEU A 386 -15.49 -24.83 -8.20
CA LEU A 386 -16.28 -23.60 -8.20
C LEU A 386 -17.15 -23.49 -9.46
N HIS A 387 -16.60 -23.82 -10.64
CA HIS A 387 -17.34 -23.80 -11.89
C HIS A 387 -18.45 -24.87 -11.97
N SER A 388 -18.37 -25.96 -11.19
CA SER A 388 -19.40 -27.00 -11.18
C SER A 388 -20.60 -26.67 -10.27
N MET A 389 -20.44 -25.74 -9.31
CA MET A 389 -21.49 -25.32 -8.37
C MET A 389 -22.76 -24.80 -9.04
N ASN A 390 -23.87 -24.80 -8.29
CA ASN A 390 -25.11 -24.18 -8.75
C ASN A 390 -24.92 -22.66 -8.93
N PRO A 391 -25.31 -22.07 -10.08
CA PRO A 391 -25.20 -20.63 -10.31
C PRO A 391 -25.86 -19.75 -9.25
N ARG A 392 -26.98 -20.18 -8.67
CA ARG A 392 -27.70 -19.44 -7.61
C ARG A 392 -26.92 -19.44 -6.29
N GLU A 393 -26.29 -20.55 -5.95
CA GLU A 393 -25.43 -20.65 -4.77
C GLU A 393 -24.16 -19.81 -4.95
N LEU A 394 -23.55 -19.82 -6.14
CA LEU A 394 -22.41 -18.94 -6.44
C LEU A 394 -22.77 -17.45 -6.33
N ALA A 395 -23.96 -17.06 -6.79
CA ALA A 395 -24.43 -15.69 -6.61
C ALA A 395 -24.59 -15.33 -5.12
N GLN A 396 -25.01 -16.28 -4.28
CA GLN A 396 -25.04 -16.10 -2.82
C GLN A 396 -23.64 -16.00 -2.22
N VAL A 397 -22.66 -16.78 -2.69
CA VAL A 397 -21.25 -16.68 -2.26
C VAL A 397 -20.72 -15.27 -2.52
N ILE A 398 -21.00 -14.70 -3.70
CA ILE A 398 -20.55 -13.35 -4.06
C ILE A 398 -21.21 -12.27 -3.18
N ARG A 399 -22.49 -12.45 -2.81
CA ARG A 399 -23.24 -11.51 -1.95
C ARG A 399 -22.93 -11.65 -0.46
N GLY A 400 -22.57 -12.85 -0.02
CA GLY A 400 -22.47 -13.23 1.39
C GLY A 400 -21.24 -12.66 2.09
N THR A 401 -21.03 -13.09 3.34
CA THR A 401 -19.84 -12.75 4.14
C THR A 401 -18.52 -13.18 3.48
N THR A 402 -18.59 -14.11 2.52
CA THR A 402 -17.44 -14.54 1.70
C THR A 402 -16.94 -13.47 0.74
N SER A 403 -17.70 -12.39 0.50
CA SER A 403 -17.30 -11.29 -0.39
C SER A 403 -15.96 -10.65 0.01
N GLN A 404 -15.65 -10.65 1.31
CA GLN A 404 -14.40 -10.13 1.87
C GLN A 404 -13.17 -10.94 1.43
N PHE A 405 -13.33 -12.23 1.10
CA PHE A 405 -12.26 -13.13 0.68
C PHE A 405 -12.18 -13.31 -0.85
N LEU A 406 -13.02 -12.60 -1.63
CA LEU A 406 -12.99 -12.69 -3.09
C LEU A 406 -11.70 -12.12 -3.70
N SER A 407 -11.03 -11.19 -3.00
CA SER A 407 -9.71 -10.68 -3.40
C SER A 407 -8.64 -11.75 -3.37
N ASP A 408 -8.81 -12.78 -2.55
CA ASP A 408 -7.82 -13.85 -2.36
C ASP A 408 -7.97 -14.98 -3.40
N LEU A 409 -9.05 -14.96 -4.18
CA LEU A 409 -9.25 -15.89 -5.29
C LEU A 409 -8.30 -15.59 -6.44
N SER A 410 -7.71 -16.64 -7.00
CA SER A 410 -6.90 -16.54 -8.21
C SER A 410 -7.73 -16.07 -9.42
N PRO A 411 -7.11 -15.40 -10.41
CA PRO A 411 -7.81 -14.99 -11.63
C PRO A 411 -8.56 -16.14 -12.33
N ALA A 412 -8.02 -17.37 -12.30
CA ALA A 412 -8.69 -18.54 -12.85
C ALA A 412 -9.99 -18.89 -12.08
N GLN A 413 -9.95 -18.88 -10.74
CA GLN A 413 -11.12 -19.12 -9.89
C GLN A 413 -12.20 -18.05 -10.12
N GLN A 414 -11.78 -16.77 -10.15
CA GLN A 414 -12.68 -15.64 -10.42
C GLN A 414 -13.38 -15.81 -11.77
N GLN A 415 -12.62 -16.16 -12.82
CA GLN A 415 -13.16 -16.42 -14.15
C GLN A 415 -14.09 -17.65 -14.17
N GLY A 416 -13.76 -18.71 -13.43
CA GLY A 416 -14.59 -19.92 -13.31
C GLY A 416 -15.96 -19.62 -12.73
N ILE A 417 -16.02 -18.85 -11.64
CA ILE A 417 -17.27 -18.41 -11.01
C ILE A 417 -18.10 -17.58 -12.00
N LEU A 418 -17.51 -16.57 -12.63
CA LEU A 418 -18.22 -15.69 -13.56
C LEU A 418 -18.74 -16.43 -14.78
N ARG A 419 -17.94 -17.33 -15.35
CA ARG A 419 -18.33 -18.12 -16.52
C ARG A 419 -19.54 -19.00 -16.21
N LYS A 420 -19.59 -19.59 -15.02
CA LYS A 420 -20.71 -20.42 -14.56
C LYS A 420 -21.99 -19.60 -14.36
N ILE A 421 -21.88 -18.43 -13.74
CA ILE A 421 -23.02 -17.51 -13.55
C ILE A 421 -23.52 -16.99 -14.90
N ALA A 422 -22.63 -16.68 -15.85
CA ALA A 422 -23.02 -16.22 -17.17
C ALA A 422 -23.78 -17.29 -17.99
N ALA A 423 -23.51 -18.57 -17.76
CA ALA A 423 -24.14 -19.67 -18.49
C ALA A 423 -25.59 -19.96 -18.05
N SER A 424 -26.06 -19.46 -16.90
CA SER A 424 -27.36 -19.84 -16.33
C SER A 424 -28.57 -19.10 -16.91
N GLY A 425 -28.38 -18.15 -17.83
CA GLY A 425 -29.45 -17.27 -18.34
C GLY A 425 -29.93 -16.20 -17.35
N GLU A 426 -29.55 -16.30 -16.06
CA GLU A 426 -29.83 -15.33 -14.99
C GLU A 426 -28.73 -14.26 -14.85
N PHE A 427 -27.80 -14.16 -15.81
CA PHE A 427 -26.69 -13.20 -15.76
C PHE A 427 -27.17 -11.75 -15.60
N SER A 428 -28.32 -11.39 -16.16
CA SER A 428 -28.91 -10.05 -16.01
C SER A 428 -29.33 -9.69 -14.58
N SER A 429 -29.76 -10.66 -13.79
CA SER A 429 -30.03 -10.48 -12.35
C SER A 429 -28.74 -10.56 -11.52
N SER A 430 -27.84 -11.49 -11.84
CA SER A 430 -26.64 -11.75 -11.03
C SER A 430 -25.54 -10.70 -11.21
N VAL A 431 -25.43 -10.06 -12.38
CA VAL A 431 -24.48 -8.96 -12.64
C VAL A 431 -24.76 -7.75 -11.74
N LYS A 432 -26.02 -7.55 -11.35
CA LYS A 432 -26.41 -6.50 -10.40
C LYS A 432 -25.73 -6.69 -9.05
N ASP A 433 -25.47 -7.93 -8.67
CA ASP A 433 -25.00 -8.30 -7.34
C ASP A 433 -23.49 -8.33 -7.19
N ILE A 434 -22.75 -8.32 -8.31
CA ILE A 434 -21.29 -8.35 -8.28
C ILE A 434 -20.75 -6.98 -7.84
N GLN A 435 -20.23 -6.86 -6.62
CA GLN A 435 -19.73 -5.59 -6.08
C GLN A 435 -18.20 -5.45 -6.17
N GLY A 436 -17.70 -4.23 -5.98
CA GLY A 436 -16.28 -3.93 -5.81
C GLY A 436 -15.40 -4.30 -7.00
N ALA A 437 -14.17 -4.73 -6.70
CA ALA A 437 -13.15 -5.10 -7.69
C ALA A 437 -13.53 -6.31 -8.55
N PHE A 438 -14.37 -7.22 -8.05
CA PHE A 438 -14.78 -8.44 -8.77
C PHE A 438 -15.56 -8.13 -10.06
N PHE A 439 -16.22 -6.97 -10.12
CA PHE A 439 -16.93 -6.53 -11.32
C PHE A 439 -16.00 -6.28 -12.51
N LYS A 440 -14.73 -5.95 -12.25
CA LYS A 440 -13.74 -5.79 -13.32
C LYS A 440 -13.69 -7.05 -14.15
N GLU A 441 -13.69 -8.24 -13.57
CA GLU A 441 -13.54 -9.51 -14.32
C GLU A 441 -14.71 -9.81 -15.29
N VAL A 442 -15.83 -9.07 -15.26
CA VAL A 442 -16.90 -9.22 -16.25
C VAL A 442 -16.41 -8.81 -17.65
N SER A 443 -16.55 -9.67 -18.66
CA SER A 443 -16.08 -9.36 -20.02
C SER A 443 -16.91 -8.25 -20.68
N LEU A 444 -16.26 -7.42 -21.51
CA LEU A 444 -16.96 -6.38 -22.27
C LEU A 444 -18.06 -6.97 -23.18
N SER A 445 -17.77 -8.09 -23.84
CA SER A 445 -18.74 -8.82 -24.67
C SER A 445 -19.94 -9.35 -23.88
N GLY A 446 -19.75 -9.66 -22.59
CA GLY A 446 -20.82 -10.04 -21.67
C GLY A 446 -21.73 -8.86 -21.35
N LEU A 447 -21.15 -7.68 -21.11
CA LEU A 447 -21.88 -6.43 -20.84
C LEU A 447 -22.71 -5.97 -22.05
N TRP A 448 -22.21 -6.15 -23.29
CA TRP A 448 -22.94 -5.81 -24.51
C TRP A 448 -24.27 -6.56 -24.68
N LYS A 449 -24.35 -7.77 -24.12
CA LYS A 449 -25.56 -8.61 -24.20
C LYS A 449 -26.60 -8.26 -23.14
N GLN A 450 -26.26 -7.38 -22.19
CA GLN A 450 -27.15 -7.01 -21.09
C GLN A 450 -27.99 -5.78 -21.41
N THR A 451 -29.22 -5.77 -20.91
CA THR A 451 -30.17 -4.66 -21.01
C THR A 451 -30.59 -4.19 -19.61
N GLY A 452 -31.02 -2.94 -19.48
CA GLY A 452 -31.58 -2.41 -18.23
C GLY A 452 -30.54 -2.06 -17.15
N PHE A 453 -29.33 -1.65 -17.53
CA PHE A 453 -28.41 -0.99 -16.61
C PHE A 453 -28.94 0.40 -16.22
N ASN A 454 -28.73 0.78 -14.96
CA ASN A 454 -28.96 2.15 -14.50
C ASN A 454 -27.71 2.67 -13.77
N SER A 455 -27.61 3.98 -13.61
CA SER A 455 -26.47 4.64 -12.94
C SER A 455 -26.33 4.19 -11.48
N SER A 456 -27.44 4.00 -10.76
CA SER A 456 -27.44 3.58 -9.36
C SER A 456 -26.81 2.21 -9.13
N MET A 457 -26.97 1.28 -10.07
CA MET A 457 -26.41 -0.07 -10.00
C MET A 457 -24.90 -0.07 -10.15
N LEU A 458 -24.30 0.99 -10.72
CA LEU A 458 -22.85 1.09 -10.91
C LEU A 458 -22.15 1.72 -9.70
N LYS A 459 -22.91 2.22 -8.72
CA LYS A 459 -22.35 2.64 -7.43
C LYS A 459 -21.72 1.43 -6.74
N GLU A 460 -20.57 1.64 -6.11
CA GLU A 460 -19.79 0.61 -5.39
C GLU A 460 -19.16 -0.49 -6.28
N LYS A 461 -19.27 -0.40 -7.62
CA LYS A 461 -18.60 -1.31 -8.55
C LYS A 461 -17.34 -0.66 -9.10
N GLU A 462 -16.24 -1.39 -9.15
CA GLU A 462 -15.05 -0.91 -9.86
C GLU A 462 -15.08 -1.31 -11.32
N LEU A 463 -14.72 -0.37 -12.21
CA LEU A 463 -14.77 -0.57 -13.66
C LEU A 463 -13.39 -0.54 -14.29
N ARG A 464 -13.15 -1.39 -15.29
CA ARG A 464 -12.08 -1.18 -16.28
C ARG A 464 -12.43 0.00 -17.18
N SER A 465 -11.41 0.63 -17.77
CA SER A 465 -11.62 1.73 -18.73
C SER A 465 -12.49 1.33 -19.92
N SER A 466 -12.30 0.12 -20.44
CA SER A 466 -13.14 -0.46 -21.51
C SER A 466 -14.62 -0.55 -21.14
N GLN A 467 -14.91 -1.09 -19.95
CA GLN A 467 -16.26 -1.20 -19.41
C GLN A 467 -16.88 0.18 -19.16
N ALA A 468 -16.12 1.11 -18.57
CA ALA A 468 -16.58 2.46 -18.27
C ALA A 468 -16.90 3.24 -19.54
N LEU A 469 -16.07 3.15 -20.59
CA LEU A 469 -16.34 3.77 -21.89
C LEU A 469 -17.67 3.30 -22.48
N TYR A 470 -17.88 1.99 -22.52
CA TYR A 470 -19.13 1.40 -23.02
C TYR A 470 -20.35 1.80 -22.17
N LEU A 471 -20.26 1.65 -20.84
CA LEU A 471 -21.37 1.93 -19.93
C LEU A 471 -21.73 3.42 -19.90
N TYR A 472 -20.73 4.31 -19.98
CA TYR A 472 -20.98 5.74 -20.06
C TYR A 472 -21.75 6.08 -21.34
N GLU A 473 -21.27 5.61 -22.50
CA GLU A 473 -21.94 5.81 -23.79
C GLU A 473 -23.39 5.29 -23.76
N LEU A 474 -23.60 4.09 -23.23
CA LEU A 474 -24.92 3.48 -23.11
C LEU A 474 -25.87 4.32 -22.25
N LEU A 475 -25.44 4.74 -21.05
CA LEU A 475 -26.29 5.41 -20.08
C LEU A 475 -26.49 6.91 -20.36
N SER A 476 -25.56 7.54 -21.07
CA SER A 476 -25.63 8.97 -21.43
C SER A 476 -26.85 9.33 -22.31
N LYS A 477 -27.46 8.33 -22.96
CA LYS A 477 -28.66 8.53 -23.78
C LYS A 477 -29.92 8.86 -22.97
N GLU A 478 -29.98 8.43 -21.71
CA GLU A 478 -31.18 8.52 -20.86
C GLU A 478 -30.94 9.26 -19.54
N ASN A 479 -29.69 9.61 -19.20
CA ASN A 479 -29.33 10.20 -17.91
C ASN A 479 -28.60 11.53 -18.08
N TYR A 480 -28.76 12.44 -17.11
CA TYR A 480 -27.99 13.67 -17.09
C TYR A 480 -26.53 13.40 -16.67
N PRO A 481 -25.56 14.21 -17.16
CA PRO A 481 -24.16 14.03 -16.83
C PRO A 481 -23.87 13.97 -15.32
N VAL A 482 -24.58 14.77 -14.51
CA VAL A 482 -24.42 14.80 -13.05
C VAL A 482 -24.65 13.44 -12.40
N ASP A 483 -25.64 12.68 -12.86
CA ASP A 483 -25.99 11.37 -12.29
C ASP A 483 -24.89 10.36 -12.59
N LEU A 484 -24.34 10.40 -13.81
CA LEU A 484 -23.26 9.52 -14.24
C LEU A 484 -21.94 9.85 -13.52
N LEU A 485 -21.57 11.12 -13.45
CA LEU A 485 -20.34 11.58 -12.82
C LEU A 485 -20.35 11.32 -11.30
N SER A 486 -21.51 11.46 -10.66
CA SER A 486 -21.67 11.16 -9.23
C SER A 486 -21.41 9.70 -8.86
N THR A 487 -21.40 8.79 -9.85
CA THR A 487 -21.10 7.36 -9.65
C THR A 487 -19.61 7.12 -9.40
N GLY A 488 -18.74 8.09 -9.71
CA GLY A 488 -17.28 7.98 -9.51
C GLY A 488 -16.60 7.16 -10.58
N GLN A 489 -16.84 5.85 -10.67
CA GLN A 489 -16.10 4.96 -11.59
C GLN A 489 -16.40 5.19 -13.08
N LEU A 490 -17.57 5.77 -13.39
CA LEU A 490 -17.95 6.14 -14.75
C LEU A 490 -17.13 7.32 -15.32
N VAL A 491 -16.41 8.09 -14.50
CA VAL A 491 -15.56 9.17 -15.02
C VAL A 491 -14.47 8.65 -15.98
N LYS A 492 -14.04 7.40 -15.82
CA LYS A 492 -13.13 6.69 -16.74
C LYS A 492 -13.68 6.62 -18.17
N GLY A 493 -15.00 6.65 -18.34
CA GLY A 493 -15.66 6.58 -19.64
C GLY A 493 -15.87 7.92 -20.34
N VAL A 494 -15.50 9.04 -19.70
CA VAL A 494 -15.72 10.38 -20.27
C VAL A 494 -14.71 10.67 -21.37
N THR A 495 -15.17 10.81 -22.61
CA THR A 495 -14.31 11.08 -23.77
C THR A 495 -13.97 12.57 -23.90
N CYS A 496 -12.88 12.90 -24.60
CA CYS A 496 -12.54 14.29 -24.89
C CYS A 496 -13.60 15.02 -25.71
N GLN A 497 -14.25 14.33 -26.66
CA GLN A 497 -15.38 14.88 -27.40
C GLN A 497 -16.54 15.27 -26.47
N LEU A 498 -16.76 14.51 -25.40
CA LEU A 498 -17.78 14.85 -24.41
C LEU A 498 -17.39 16.06 -23.57
N PHE A 499 -16.13 16.17 -23.12
CA PHE A 499 -15.65 17.37 -22.45
C PHE A 499 -15.85 18.62 -23.33
N GLU A 500 -15.53 18.51 -24.62
CA GLU A 500 -15.63 19.63 -25.56
C GLU A 500 -17.06 20.08 -25.80
N SER A 501 -17.98 19.12 -25.99
CA SER A 501 -19.39 19.35 -26.28
C SER A 501 -20.24 19.73 -25.07
N MET A 502 -19.76 19.50 -23.83
CA MET A 502 -20.49 19.86 -22.62
C MET A 502 -20.72 21.38 -22.53
N ASP A 503 -21.93 21.79 -22.14
CA ASP A 503 -22.24 23.20 -21.90
C ASP A 503 -21.37 23.80 -20.79
N THR A 504 -21.08 25.09 -20.86
CA THR A 504 -20.18 25.78 -19.91
C THR A 504 -20.71 25.72 -18.48
N ASP A 505 -22.00 25.98 -18.26
CA ASP A 505 -22.57 26.01 -16.92
C ASP A 505 -22.60 24.59 -16.33
N ILE A 506 -23.02 23.61 -17.14
CA ILE A 506 -22.99 22.19 -16.76
C ILE A 506 -21.57 21.74 -16.42
N PHE A 507 -20.57 22.12 -17.22
CA PHE A 507 -19.18 21.75 -17.00
C PHE A 507 -18.65 22.32 -15.67
N LEU A 508 -18.86 23.61 -15.43
CA LEU A 508 -18.36 24.28 -14.22
C LEU A 508 -19.06 23.76 -12.96
N ASP A 509 -20.38 23.52 -13.02
CA ASP A 509 -21.16 22.99 -11.89
C ASP A 509 -20.76 21.55 -11.51
N ASN A 510 -20.31 20.76 -12.49
CA ASN A 510 -19.92 19.37 -12.30
C ASN A 510 -18.40 19.17 -12.15
N PHE A 511 -17.58 20.21 -12.28
CA PHE A 511 -16.11 20.11 -12.22
C PHE A 511 -15.61 19.40 -10.95
N LYS A 512 -16.28 19.60 -9.81
CA LYS A 512 -15.94 18.96 -8.53
C LYS A 512 -15.87 17.43 -8.62
N PHE A 513 -16.69 16.79 -9.46
CA PHE A 513 -16.68 15.33 -9.60
C PHE A 513 -15.42 14.84 -10.31
N PHE A 514 -14.92 15.60 -11.28
CA PHE A 514 -13.63 15.32 -11.90
C PHE A 514 -12.49 15.59 -10.92
N GLU A 515 -12.54 16.71 -10.19
CA GLU A 515 -11.52 17.07 -9.19
C GLU A 515 -11.40 15.99 -8.08
N MET A 516 -12.51 15.48 -7.57
CA MET A 516 -12.52 14.42 -6.55
C MET A 516 -12.05 13.05 -7.09
N ASN A 517 -12.22 12.80 -8.39
CA ASN A 517 -11.92 11.50 -9.00
C ASN A 517 -10.77 11.58 -10.02
N LEU A 518 -9.85 12.55 -9.87
CA LEU A 518 -8.72 12.72 -10.79
C LEU A 518 -7.91 11.44 -10.98
N HIS A 519 -7.68 10.68 -9.90
CA HIS A 519 -6.93 9.41 -9.91
C HIS A 519 -7.55 8.31 -10.79
N LEU A 520 -8.81 8.47 -11.22
CA LEU A 520 -9.49 7.57 -12.14
C LEU A 520 -9.39 8.03 -13.60
N LEU A 521 -8.98 9.28 -13.87
CA LEU A 521 -8.85 9.82 -15.21
C LEU A 521 -7.48 9.48 -15.79
N SER A 522 -7.43 9.16 -17.08
CA SER A 522 -6.16 9.04 -17.79
C SER A 522 -5.50 10.41 -18.01
N PRO A 523 -4.17 10.48 -18.16
CA PRO A 523 -3.48 11.73 -18.51
C PRO A 523 -4.08 12.45 -19.72
N TYR A 524 -4.56 11.69 -20.71
CA TYR A 524 -5.26 12.24 -21.87
C TYR A 524 -6.59 12.91 -21.51
N GLN A 525 -7.41 12.27 -20.66
CA GLN A 525 -8.65 12.87 -20.17
C GLN A 525 -8.38 14.15 -19.38
N VAL A 526 -7.34 14.17 -18.54
CA VAL A 526 -6.96 15.36 -17.77
C VAL A 526 -6.47 16.49 -18.68
N ASN A 527 -5.73 16.18 -19.75
CA ASN A 527 -5.36 17.16 -20.78
C ASN A 527 -6.60 17.78 -21.46
N CYS A 528 -7.59 16.99 -21.84
CA CYS A 528 -8.82 17.50 -22.42
C CYS A 528 -9.67 18.32 -21.43
N LEU A 529 -9.74 17.87 -20.19
CA LEU A 529 -10.38 18.60 -19.09
C LEU A 529 -9.74 19.98 -18.91
N ALA A 530 -8.40 20.05 -18.91
CA ALA A 530 -7.66 21.30 -18.80
C ALA A 530 -7.91 22.24 -19.97
N TRP A 531 -7.89 21.74 -21.21
CA TRP A 531 -8.20 22.54 -22.39
C TRP A 531 -9.64 23.07 -22.39
N LYS A 532 -10.61 22.25 -21.98
CA LYS A 532 -12.00 22.69 -21.83
C LYS A 532 -12.10 23.80 -20.79
N PHE A 533 -11.49 23.60 -19.61
CA PHE A 533 -11.49 24.60 -18.55
C PHE A 533 -10.85 25.91 -18.98
N TRP A 534 -9.69 25.84 -19.65
CA TRP A 534 -8.99 27.01 -20.18
C TRP A 534 -9.87 27.81 -21.15
N LYS A 535 -10.57 27.11 -22.06
CA LYS A 535 -11.46 27.74 -23.03
C LYS A 535 -12.65 28.46 -22.39
N VAL A 536 -13.24 27.89 -21.34
CA VAL A 536 -14.46 28.45 -20.71
C VAL A 536 -14.18 29.44 -19.58
N SER A 537 -13.06 29.29 -18.85
CA SER A 537 -12.72 30.15 -17.71
C SER A 537 -11.21 30.14 -17.40
N SER A 538 -10.39 30.71 -18.30
CA SER A 538 -8.93 30.82 -18.12
C SER A 538 -8.53 31.57 -16.85
N GLY A 539 -9.23 32.66 -16.51
CA GLY A 539 -8.92 33.48 -15.33
C GLY A 539 -9.19 32.80 -13.98
N SER A 540 -9.90 31.67 -13.96
CA SER A 540 -10.18 30.90 -12.75
C SER A 540 -9.72 29.45 -12.84
N ILE A 541 -8.85 29.12 -13.80
CA ILE A 541 -8.37 27.75 -13.97
C ILE A 541 -7.66 27.30 -12.68
N PRO A 542 -8.01 26.13 -12.13
CA PRO A 542 -7.23 25.53 -11.07
C PRO A 542 -5.77 25.38 -11.52
N PRO A 543 -4.79 25.97 -10.80
CA PRO A 543 -3.41 26.05 -11.30
C PRO A 543 -2.77 24.69 -11.64
N PHE A 544 -3.20 23.61 -10.98
CA PHE A 544 -2.70 22.26 -11.26
C PHE A 544 -3.09 21.75 -12.67
N LEU A 545 -4.18 22.24 -13.27
CA LEU A 545 -4.56 21.85 -14.64
C LEU A 545 -3.62 22.44 -15.70
N LEU A 546 -2.89 23.52 -15.37
CA LEU A 546 -1.90 24.10 -16.28
C LEU A 546 -0.78 23.10 -16.61
N LEU A 547 -0.51 22.14 -15.71
CA LEU A 547 0.45 21.05 -15.94
C LEU A 547 0.03 20.13 -17.08
N ALA A 548 -1.27 20.03 -17.35
CA ALA A 548 -1.79 19.21 -18.42
C ALA A 548 -1.74 19.95 -19.78
N LEU A 549 -1.58 21.28 -19.79
CA LEU A 549 -1.44 22.12 -20.99
C LEU A 549 0.02 22.26 -21.43
N PRO A 550 0.30 22.77 -22.66
CA PRO A 550 1.66 23.05 -23.12
C PRO A 550 2.50 23.85 -22.11
N SER A 551 3.81 23.62 -22.10
CA SER A 551 4.71 24.17 -21.07
C SER A 551 4.68 25.69 -20.93
N GLU A 552 4.42 26.42 -22.02
CA GLU A 552 4.23 27.88 -22.06
C GLU A 552 3.12 28.37 -21.12
N TYR A 553 2.10 27.55 -20.84
CA TYR A 553 1.01 27.93 -19.93
C TYR A 553 1.43 27.95 -18.45
N LEU A 554 2.60 27.39 -18.12
CA LEU A 554 3.14 27.49 -16.77
C LEU A 554 3.62 28.90 -16.44
N GLU A 555 3.90 29.75 -17.44
CA GLU A 555 4.25 31.16 -17.22
C GLU A 555 3.13 31.94 -16.49
N TYR A 556 1.87 31.52 -16.63
CA TYR A 556 0.74 32.14 -15.92
C TYR A 556 0.77 31.89 -14.42
N VAL A 557 1.53 30.91 -13.93
CA VAL A 557 1.74 30.69 -12.48
C VAL A 557 2.70 31.75 -11.96
N THR A 558 2.17 32.89 -11.54
CA THR A 558 2.96 33.99 -10.96
C THR A 558 2.48 34.33 -9.56
N GLY A 559 3.39 34.84 -8.72
CA GLY A 559 3.15 35.40 -7.38
C GLY A 559 2.06 34.68 -6.57
N PRO A 560 0.81 35.20 -6.54
CA PRO A 560 -0.28 34.64 -5.74
C PRO A 560 -0.74 33.23 -6.13
N LEU A 561 -0.43 32.75 -7.34
CA LEU A 561 -0.79 31.41 -7.81
C LEU A 561 0.23 30.33 -7.43
N CYS A 562 1.44 30.71 -6.97
CA CYS A 562 2.48 29.77 -6.60
C CYS A 562 2.06 28.82 -5.46
N VAL A 563 1.53 29.35 -4.35
CA VAL A 563 1.12 28.51 -3.22
C VAL A 563 -0.02 27.55 -3.58
N PRO A 564 -1.14 28.00 -4.22
CA PRO A 564 -2.18 27.09 -4.69
C PRO A 564 -1.68 26.03 -5.68
N PHE A 565 -0.73 26.39 -6.55
CA PHE A 565 -0.12 25.49 -7.51
C PHE A 565 0.70 24.40 -6.80
N LEU A 566 1.62 24.81 -5.93
CA LEU A 566 2.48 23.89 -5.16
C LEU A 566 1.65 22.98 -4.24
N GLU A 567 0.68 23.53 -3.50
CA GLU A 567 -0.15 22.75 -2.58
C GLU A 567 -0.95 21.65 -3.31
N ARG A 568 -1.55 21.98 -4.46
CA ARG A 568 -2.33 21.01 -5.24
C ARG A 568 -1.42 19.98 -5.92
N LEU A 569 -0.28 20.41 -6.46
CA LEU A 569 0.67 19.52 -7.10
C LEU A 569 1.35 18.59 -6.08
N GLY A 570 1.66 19.10 -4.89
CA GLY A 570 2.17 18.33 -3.74
C GLY A 570 1.21 17.27 -3.23
N LYS A 571 -0.10 17.54 -3.26
CA LYS A 571 -1.14 16.56 -2.89
C LYS A 571 -1.39 15.51 -3.98
N THR A 572 -1.49 15.96 -5.22
CA THR A 572 -1.90 15.11 -6.36
C THR A 572 -0.73 14.28 -6.91
N GLY A 573 0.51 14.76 -6.73
CA GLY A 573 1.73 14.21 -7.33
C GLY A 573 1.82 14.49 -8.83
N MET A 574 3.01 14.30 -9.41
CA MET A 574 3.21 14.41 -10.88
C MET A 574 2.79 13.15 -11.65
N THR A 575 2.49 12.07 -10.94
CA THR A 575 2.16 10.75 -11.51
C THR A 575 0.87 10.75 -12.31
N LEU A 576 -0.11 11.60 -11.95
CA LEU A 576 -1.41 11.70 -12.61
C LEU A 576 -1.33 12.08 -14.09
N LEU A 577 -0.30 12.82 -14.48
CA LEU A 577 -0.13 13.35 -15.83
C LEU A 577 0.94 12.62 -16.63
N ASN A 578 1.74 11.78 -15.97
CA ASN A 578 2.93 11.14 -16.51
C ASN A 578 3.70 12.02 -17.53
N PRO A 579 4.07 13.27 -17.15
CA PRO A 579 4.61 14.24 -18.10
C PRO A 579 5.92 13.72 -18.71
N SER A 580 6.21 14.14 -19.95
CA SER A 580 7.49 13.86 -20.62
C SER A 580 8.67 14.37 -19.76
N HIS A 581 9.87 13.82 -19.97
CA HIS A 581 11.06 14.26 -19.20
C HIS A 581 11.27 15.77 -19.29
N HIS A 582 11.23 16.33 -20.50
CA HIS A 582 11.32 17.77 -20.73
C HIS A 582 10.26 18.56 -19.95
N LYS A 583 8.99 18.11 -19.99
CA LYS A 583 7.91 18.80 -19.28
C LYS A 583 8.07 18.70 -17.76
N ARG A 584 8.59 17.59 -17.25
CA ARG A 584 8.98 17.47 -15.82
C ARG A 584 10.02 18.51 -15.45
N ASP A 585 11.05 18.68 -16.27
CA ASP A 585 12.13 19.64 -16.00
C ASP A 585 11.58 21.08 -15.94
N VAL A 586 10.70 21.46 -16.87
CA VAL A 586 10.06 22.80 -16.86
C VAL A 586 9.15 22.98 -15.64
N VAL A 587 8.37 21.96 -15.28
CA VAL A 587 7.51 22.01 -14.08
C VAL A 587 8.36 22.16 -12.82
N LEU A 588 9.47 21.40 -12.71
CA LEU A 588 10.38 21.48 -11.58
C LEU A 588 11.09 22.83 -11.51
N GLN A 589 11.48 23.41 -12.66
CA GLN A 589 11.98 24.78 -12.71
C GLN A 589 10.92 25.77 -12.19
N LYS A 590 9.65 25.59 -12.58
CA LYS A 590 8.57 26.46 -12.09
C LYS A 590 8.33 26.31 -10.59
N VAL A 591 8.42 25.09 -10.07
CA VAL A 591 8.37 24.81 -8.62
C VAL A 591 9.50 25.55 -7.90
N GLN A 592 10.72 25.52 -8.45
CA GLN A 592 11.87 26.23 -7.87
C GLN A 592 11.68 27.76 -7.87
N GLU A 593 11.17 28.33 -8.96
CA GLU A 593 10.82 29.76 -9.03
C GLU A 593 9.82 30.14 -7.94
N CYS A 594 8.78 29.33 -7.75
CA CYS A 594 7.76 29.57 -6.73
C CYS A 594 8.28 29.45 -5.29
N LEU A 595 9.41 28.75 -5.07
CA LEU A 595 10.09 28.61 -3.78
C LEU A 595 11.22 29.63 -3.58
N ASN A 596 11.43 30.57 -4.51
CA ASN A 596 12.62 31.44 -4.51
C ASN A 596 13.95 30.65 -4.46
N SER A 597 13.96 29.45 -5.04
CA SER A 597 15.12 28.58 -5.17
C SER A 597 15.75 28.07 -3.85
N SER A 598 14.99 27.97 -2.75
CA SER A 598 15.43 27.30 -1.51
C SER A 598 14.26 26.70 -0.72
N ILE A 599 14.56 25.74 0.17
CA ILE A 599 13.64 25.18 1.17
C ILE A 599 14.16 25.63 2.53
N ALA A 600 13.54 26.68 3.06
CA ALA A 600 14.06 27.35 4.25
C ALA A 600 13.68 26.62 5.53
N ASP A 601 12.45 26.12 5.63
CA ASP A 601 11.89 25.56 6.86
C ASP A 601 10.79 24.51 6.58
N GLU A 602 10.15 24.05 7.64
CA GLU A 602 9.13 23.00 7.61
C GLU A 602 7.85 23.43 6.85
N TYR A 603 7.54 24.74 6.75
CA TYR A 603 6.39 25.23 5.95
C TYR A 603 6.59 24.97 4.46
N ASP A 604 7.81 25.10 3.95
CA ASP A 604 8.11 24.81 2.55
C ASP A 604 7.99 23.30 2.27
N VAL A 605 8.38 22.47 3.25
CA VAL A 605 8.23 21.00 3.20
C VAL A 605 6.76 20.59 3.16
N ASP A 606 5.93 21.19 4.01
CA ASP A 606 4.48 20.97 4.04
C ASP A 606 3.80 21.39 2.73
N LEU A 607 4.27 22.48 2.13
CA LEU A 607 3.74 22.98 0.86
C LEU A 607 4.09 22.06 -0.30
N LEU A 608 5.30 21.51 -0.32
CA LEU A 608 5.78 20.59 -1.34
C LEU A 608 5.11 19.22 -1.27
N GLY A 609 4.91 18.67 -0.07
CA GLY A 609 4.33 17.33 0.09
C GLY A 609 5.03 16.28 -0.79
N ASN A 610 4.26 15.54 -1.61
CA ASN A 610 4.81 14.47 -2.45
C ASN A 610 5.75 14.96 -3.57
N LEU A 611 5.79 16.28 -3.85
CA LEU A 611 6.74 16.82 -4.83
C LEU A 611 8.19 16.62 -4.42
N ILE A 612 8.46 16.41 -3.13
CA ILE A 612 9.81 16.24 -2.61
C ILE A 612 10.55 15.08 -3.31
N CYS A 613 9.82 14.01 -3.67
CA CYS A 613 10.35 12.85 -4.37
C CYS A 613 10.93 13.16 -5.75
N HIS A 614 10.54 14.29 -6.33
CA HIS A 614 10.91 14.67 -7.69
C HIS A 614 11.87 15.87 -7.75
N LEU A 615 12.28 16.41 -6.61
CA LEU A 615 13.19 17.55 -6.60
C LEU A 615 14.57 17.15 -7.15
N PRO A 616 15.19 17.97 -8.02
CA PRO A 616 16.52 17.68 -8.53
C PRO A 616 17.58 17.57 -7.42
N PRO A 617 18.61 16.72 -7.57
CA PRO A 617 19.68 16.56 -6.57
C PRO A 617 20.35 17.88 -6.17
N ALA A 618 20.60 18.76 -7.14
CA ALA A 618 21.19 20.08 -6.90
C ALA A 618 20.35 20.99 -5.99
N PHE A 619 19.06 20.70 -5.83
CA PHE A 619 18.16 21.42 -4.92
C PHE A 619 18.21 20.88 -3.49
N LEU A 620 18.51 19.59 -3.34
CA LEU A 620 18.77 18.99 -2.04
C LEU A 620 20.12 19.46 -1.50
N HIS A 621 21.10 19.68 -2.38
CA HIS A 621 22.43 20.16 -2.02
C HIS A 621 22.47 21.68 -1.78
N GLY A 622 22.74 22.09 -0.54
CA GLY A 622 23.05 23.49 -0.18
C GLY A 622 21.89 24.49 -0.26
N ARG A 623 20.71 24.08 -0.74
CA ARG A 623 19.50 24.91 -0.84
C ARG A 623 18.38 24.50 0.11
N MET A 624 18.59 23.46 0.92
CA MET A 624 17.69 23.00 1.96
C MET A 624 18.34 23.18 3.34
N SER A 625 17.60 23.72 4.30
CA SER A 625 18.10 23.84 5.68
C SER A 625 18.09 22.48 6.40
N LEU A 626 18.91 22.34 7.46
CA LEU A 626 18.91 21.12 8.28
C LEU A 626 17.55 20.85 8.96
N LYS A 627 16.83 21.92 9.36
CA LYS A 627 15.48 21.80 9.91
C LYS A 627 14.49 21.25 8.88
N ALA A 628 14.53 21.79 7.66
CA ALA A 628 13.72 21.27 6.58
C ALA A 628 14.07 19.80 6.31
N MET A 629 15.35 19.45 6.21
CA MET A 629 15.77 18.07 5.97
C MET A 629 15.24 17.09 7.02
N ALA A 630 15.32 17.43 8.31
CA ALA A 630 14.77 16.60 9.39
C ALA A 630 13.27 16.34 9.22
N ALA A 631 12.50 17.34 8.78
CA ALA A 631 11.07 17.19 8.47
C ALA A 631 10.80 16.34 7.22
N VAL A 632 11.70 16.41 6.22
CA VAL A 632 11.53 15.74 4.93
C VAL A 632 11.83 14.24 4.99
N LEU A 633 12.72 13.79 5.88
CA LEU A 633 13.17 12.38 5.92
C LEU A 633 12.01 11.38 5.92
N HIS A 634 10.95 11.65 6.69
CA HIS A 634 9.77 10.79 6.71
C HIS A 634 9.05 10.75 5.35
N GLN A 635 8.96 11.88 4.64
CA GLN A 635 8.37 11.94 3.30
C GLN A 635 9.22 11.23 2.26
N PHE A 636 10.55 11.34 2.34
CA PHE A 636 11.44 10.61 1.42
C PHE A 636 11.27 9.10 1.50
N LYS A 637 10.98 8.55 2.69
CA LYS A 637 10.68 7.11 2.85
C LYS A 637 9.43 6.67 2.07
N LEU A 638 8.51 7.59 1.79
CA LEU A 638 7.27 7.31 1.05
C LEU A 638 7.46 7.43 -0.47
N CYS A 639 8.63 7.89 -0.94
CA CYS A 639 8.93 7.99 -2.35
C CYS A 639 9.15 6.61 -2.99
N GLN A 640 8.42 6.32 -4.07
CA GLN A 640 8.49 5.01 -4.72
C GLN A 640 9.81 4.77 -5.45
N GLN A 641 10.43 5.82 -6.00
CA GLN A 641 11.71 5.75 -6.71
C GLN A 641 12.49 7.06 -6.50
N LEU A 642 13.75 6.94 -6.10
CA LEU A 642 14.71 8.05 -5.98
C LEU A 642 15.89 7.76 -6.90
N SER A 643 16.43 8.81 -7.55
CA SER A 643 17.62 8.67 -8.40
C SER A 643 18.88 8.42 -7.57
N HIS A 644 19.91 7.83 -8.19
CA HIS A 644 21.19 7.61 -7.52
C HIS A 644 21.76 8.91 -6.95
N GLU A 645 21.75 9.99 -7.73
CA GLU A 645 22.22 11.31 -7.29
C GLU A 645 21.40 11.88 -6.13
N GLN A 646 20.07 11.72 -6.13
CA GLN A 646 19.23 12.11 -5.00
C GLN A 646 19.61 11.32 -3.75
N THR A 647 19.82 10.01 -3.87
CA THR A 647 20.21 9.17 -2.73
C THR A 647 21.58 9.53 -2.18
N THR A 648 22.55 9.89 -3.02
CA THR A 648 23.86 10.39 -2.57
C THR A 648 23.72 11.67 -1.76
N GLU A 649 22.89 12.61 -2.19
CA GLU A 649 22.67 13.85 -1.45
C GLU A 649 21.92 13.59 -0.14
N ILE A 650 20.91 12.73 -0.13
CA ILE A 650 20.22 12.30 1.09
C ILE A 650 21.21 11.69 2.08
N LYS A 651 22.15 10.84 1.62
CA LYS A 651 23.21 10.28 2.48
C LYS A 651 24.08 11.38 3.10
N SER A 652 24.52 12.35 2.31
CA SER A 652 25.34 13.47 2.82
C SER A 652 24.61 14.25 3.90
N GLN A 653 23.35 14.59 3.65
CA GLN A 653 22.49 15.31 4.58
C GLN A 653 22.19 14.51 5.87
N LEU A 654 22.00 13.18 5.76
CA LEU A 654 21.81 12.30 6.92
C LEU A 654 23.04 12.30 7.84
N LEU A 655 24.24 12.22 7.27
CA LEU A 655 25.49 12.31 8.03
C LEU A 655 25.71 13.70 8.64
N GLN A 656 25.21 14.76 7.99
CA GLN A 656 25.23 16.11 8.55
C GLN A 656 24.25 16.27 9.73
N LEU A 657 23.08 15.63 9.66
CA LEU A 657 22.06 15.68 10.71
C LEU A 657 22.40 14.84 11.94
N TYR A 658 22.81 13.59 11.73
CA TYR A 658 22.99 12.61 12.80
C TYR A 658 24.46 12.30 13.12
N GLY A 659 25.40 12.87 12.36
CA GLY A 659 26.81 12.54 12.47
C GLY A 659 27.12 11.14 11.92
N SER A 660 28.30 10.62 12.30
CA SER A 660 28.75 9.27 11.90
C SER A 660 27.79 8.18 12.41
N SER A 661 27.53 7.20 11.54
CA SER A 661 26.75 5.98 11.81
C SER A 661 27.15 5.26 13.09
N ASN A 662 28.42 5.35 13.50
CA ASN A 662 28.93 4.78 14.77
C ASN A 662 28.23 5.35 16.01
N ASN A 663 27.82 6.63 15.97
CA ASN A 663 27.20 7.32 17.10
C ASN A 663 25.66 7.22 17.11
N TRP A 664 25.07 6.57 16.11
CA TRP A 664 23.62 6.45 16.03
C TRP A 664 23.07 5.56 17.15
N THR A 665 21.87 5.90 17.61
CA THR A 665 21.06 5.07 18.52
C THR A 665 20.11 4.17 17.73
N ALA A 666 19.42 3.25 18.42
CA ALA A 666 18.39 2.43 17.81
C ALA A 666 17.25 3.28 17.22
N GLU A 667 16.84 4.34 17.92
CA GLU A 667 15.80 5.28 17.45
C GLU A 667 16.26 6.03 16.20
N THR A 668 17.49 6.54 16.17
CA THR A 668 18.04 7.18 14.97
C THR A 668 18.08 6.20 13.80
N THR A 669 18.49 4.96 14.03
CA THR A 669 18.54 3.93 12.98
C THR A 669 17.14 3.62 12.42
N LEU A 670 16.12 3.53 13.28
CA LEU A 670 14.71 3.38 12.87
C LEU A 670 14.18 4.61 12.10
N ASP A 671 14.56 5.81 12.54
CA ASP A 671 14.20 7.08 11.92
C ASP A 671 14.89 7.31 10.57
N VAL A 672 16.08 6.76 10.36
CA VAL A 672 16.71 6.67 9.04
C VAL A 672 16.00 5.61 8.19
N GLY A 673 15.64 4.47 8.79
CA GLY A 673 14.82 3.43 8.16
C GLY A 673 15.48 2.85 6.90
N PRO A 674 14.77 2.70 5.77
CA PRO A 674 15.33 2.11 4.55
C PRO A 674 16.61 2.78 4.02
N PHE A 675 16.85 4.05 4.36
CA PHE A 675 18.03 4.79 3.92
C PHE A 675 19.35 4.30 4.52
N ILE A 676 19.34 3.41 5.50
CA ILE A 676 20.57 2.74 5.97
C ILE A 676 21.28 2.00 4.84
N VAL A 677 20.54 1.58 3.80
CA VAL A 677 21.10 0.88 2.63
C VAL A 677 22.14 1.72 1.87
N LEU A 678 22.16 3.04 2.09
CA LEU A 678 23.12 3.96 1.49
C LEU A 678 24.47 3.96 2.20
N LEU A 679 24.55 3.40 3.40
CA LEU A 679 25.78 3.28 4.18
C LEU A 679 26.70 2.21 3.57
N SER A 680 28.01 2.30 3.84
CA SER A 680 28.92 1.25 3.38
C SER A 680 28.71 -0.05 4.16
N LYS A 681 29.13 -1.17 3.59
CA LYS A 681 29.17 -2.47 4.27
C LYS A 681 29.78 -2.42 5.67
N GLU A 682 30.87 -1.70 5.89
CA GLU A 682 31.52 -1.57 7.21
C GLU A 682 30.61 -0.85 8.21
N GLU A 683 29.98 0.25 7.80
CA GLU A 683 29.03 1.01 8.63
C GLU A 683 27.79 0.16 8.96
N LEU A 684 27.28 -0.57 7.98
CA LEU A 684 26.14 -1.48 8.14
C LEU A 684 26.46 -2.62 9.11
N ASN A 685 27.68 -3.18 9.04
CA ASN A 685 28.13 -4.21 9.96
C ASN A 685 28.18 -3.70 11.40
N VAL A 686 28.66 -2.47 11.63
CA VAL A 686 28.64 -1.84 12.96
C VAL A 686 27.21 -1.69 13.49
N LEU A 687 26.28 -1.23 12.65
CA LEU A 687 24.88 -1.11 13.04
C LEU A 687 24.21 -2.48 13.29
N ALA A 688 24.54 -3.49 12.47
CA ALA A 688 24.01 -4.85 12.62
C ALA A 688 24.57 -5.58 13.84
N GLU A 689 25.75 -5.21 14.32
CA GLU A 689 26.31 -5.67 15.60
C GLU A 689 25.66 -4.96 16.79
N LYS A 690 25.47 -3.64 16.72
CA LYS A 690 24.85 -2.87 17.81
C LYS A 690 23.34 -3.10 17.94
N PHE A 691 22.62 -3.18 16.82
CA PHE A 691 21.15 -3.17 16.75
C PHE A 691 20.61 -4.23 15.77
N PRO A 692 20.93 -5.52 15.94
CA PRO A 692 20.60 -6.59 14.99
C PRO A 692 19.11 -6.64 14.63
N ASP A 693 18.22 -6.54 15.63
CA ASP A 693 16.78 -6.66 15.41
C ASP A 693 16.18 -5.44 14.67
N THR A 694 16.74 -4.26 14.91
CA THR A 694 16.36 -3.04 14.18
C THR A 694 16.72 -3.18 12.70
N ILE A 695 17.93 -3.67 12.41
CA ILE A 695 18.40 -3.90 11.05
C ILE A 695 17.55 -4.98 10.34
N LEU A 696 17.23 -6.08 11.03
CA LEU A 696 16.33 -7.13 10.52
C LEU A 696 14.92 -6.59 10.22
N GLN A 697 14.39 -5.72 11.08
CA GLN A 697 13.09 -5.09 10.86
C GLN A 697 13.11 -4.18 9.63
N ILE A 698 14.16 -3.37 9.47
CA ILE A 698 14.30 -2.47 8.32
C ILE A 698 14.48 -3.28 7.03
N ALA A 699 15.30 -4.33 7.03
CA ALA A 699 15.54 -5.18 5.85
C ALA A 699 14.25 -5.78 5.28
N LYS A 700 13.26 -6.11 6.13
CA LYS A 700 11.94 -6.62 5.71
C LYS A 700 11.07 -5.60 4.98
N THR A 701 11.37 -4.32 5.10
CA THR A 701 10.62 -3.23 4.45
C THR A 701 11.17 -2.83 3.08
N ILE A 702 12.32 -3.38 2.69
CA ILE A 702 13.02 -3.01 1.47
C ILE A 702 12.58 -3.92 0.32
N GLY A 703 12.40 -3.31 -0.86
CA GLY A 703 12.01 -3.98 -2.11
C GLY A 703 13.12 -4.84 -2.73
N PRO A 704 13.03 -5.21 -4.02
CA PRO A 704 13.85 -6.25 -4.63
C PRO A 704 15.37 -6.04 -4.48
N VAL A 705 16.07 -7.18 -4.37
CA VAL A 705 17.45 -7.37 -3.87
C VAL A 705 18.52 -6.47 -4.48
N SER A 706 18.37 -6.02 -5.73
CA SER A 706 19.43 -5.34 -6.49
C SER A 706 19.88 -3.99 -5.90
N SER A 707 19.08 -3.35 -5.03
CA SER A 707 19.46 -2.08 -4.39
C SER A 707 19.93 -2.23 -2.94
N ALA A 708 19.98 -3.44 -2.38
CA ALA A 708 20.21 -3.67 -0.96
C ALA A 708 21.19 -4.80 -0.62
N GLU A 709 22.05 -5.17 -1.58
CA GLU A 709 22.99 -6.28 -1.43
C GLU A 709 23.88 -6.14 -0.17
N GLU A 710 24.46 -4.97 0.07
CA GLU A 710 25.33 -4.73 1.24
C GLU A 710 24.60 -4.91 2.56
N LEU A 711 23.37 -4.39 2.65
CA LEU A 711 22.52 -4.53 3.84
C LEU A 711 22.13 -5.98 4.08
N LEU A 712 21.69 -6.69 3.04
CA LEU A 712 21.33 -8.10 3.14
C LEU A 712 22.55 -8.96 3.49
N SER A 713 23.75 -8.59 3.02
CA SER A 713 25.01 -9.22 3.41
C SER A 713 25.31 -9.00 4.89
N ALA A 714 25.15 -7.77 5.40
CA ALA A 714 25.33 -7.44 6.82
C ALA A 714 24.31 -8.18 7.70
N VAL A 715 23.05 -8.26 7.27
CA VAL A 715 22.00 -9.07 7.91
C VAL A 715 22.41 -10.53 7.98
N PHE A 716 22.88 -11.09 6.86
CA PHE A 716 23.32 -12.49 6.80
C PHE A 716 24.47 -12.76 7.78
N GLN A 717 25.47 -11.87 7.82
CA GLN A 717 26.60 -11.99 8.75
C GLN A 717 26.14 -11.87 10.22
N SER A 718 25.26 -10.93 10.54
CA SER A 718 24.73 -10.73 11.90
C SER A 718 23.99 -11.98 12.40
N VAL A 719 23.08 -12.53 11.60
CA VAL A 719 22.35 -13.77 11.95
C VAL A 719 23.31 -14.96 12.05
N SER A 720 24.28 -15.04 11.15
CA SER A 720 25.24 -16.16 11.11
C SER A 720 26.22 -16.16 12.28
N ASN A 721 26.69 -14.98 12.70
CA ASN A 721 27.59 -14.83 13.83
C ASN A 721 26.87 -15.05 15.17
N GLY A 722 25.58 -14.68 15.25
CA GLY A 722 24.74 -14.89 16.45
C GLY A 722 24.31 -16.35 16.66
N ALA A 723 24.41 -17.20 15.64
CA ALA A 723 24.16 -18.64 15.74
C ALA A 723 25.34 -19.35 16.44
N GLY A 724 25.45 -19.15 17.76
CA GLY A 724 26.44 -19.79 18.62
C GLY A 724 26.22 -21.29 18.78
N SER A 725 26.35 -22.07 17.70
CA SER A 725 26.58 -23.52 17.65
C SER A 725 26.49 -23.92 16.18
N ILE A 726 27.59 -24.43 15.62
CA ILE A 726 27.58 -25.00 14.27
C ILE A 726 26.69 -26.25 14.34
N HIS A 727 25.46 -26.19 13.82
CA HIS A 727 24.68 -27.37 13.50
C HIS A 727 25.36 -28.08 12.34
N LEU A 728 26.38 -28.89 12.68
CA LEU A 728 27.09 -29.75 11.76
C LEU A 728 26.11 -30.80 11.27
N SER A 729 25.87 -30.83 9.96
CA SER A 729 25.07 -31.89 9.35
C SER A 729 25.79 -33.23 9.53
N LEU A 730 25.22 -34.11 10.37
CA LEU A 730 25.78 -35.42 10.69
C LEU A 730 25.38 -36.51 9.68
N SER A 731 24.59 -36.18 8.64
CA SER A 731 23.88 -37.16 7.82
C SER A 731 24.61 -37.61 6.55
N ARG A 732 25.64 -36.88 6.08
CA ARG A 732 26.39 -37.23 4.86
C ARG A 732 27.88 -36.90 5.00
N ALA A 733 28.76 -37.78 4.51
CA ALA A 733 30.21 -37.60 4.57
C ALA A 733 30.68 -36.27 3.93
N ASP A 734 30.02 -35.84 2.85
CA ASP A 734 30.31 -34.59 2.14
C ASP A 734 29.80 -33.32 2.87
N CYS A 735 28.93 -33.49 3.88
CA CYS A 735 28.39 -32.40 4.69
C CYS A 735 29.07 -32.27 6.06
N LEU A 736 30.04 -33.15 6.36
CA LEU A 736 30.86 -33.04 7.56
C LEU A 736 31.60 -31.71 7.55
N ARG A 737 31.41 -30.88 8.59
CA ARG A 737 31.98 -29.52 8.73
C ARG A 737 31.33 -28.43 7.87
N THR A 738 30.28 -28.73 7.13
CA THR A 738 29.49 -27.70 6.42
C THR A 738 28.37 -27.21 7.34
N ARG A 739 28.20 -25.89 7.43
CA ARG A 739 27.08 -25.28 8.14
C ARG A 739 25.78 -25.54 7.36
N ALA A 740 24.72 -25.92 8.06
CA ALA A 740 23.41 -26.11 7.44
C ALA A 740 22.43 -25.03 7.94
N PRO A 741 21.58 -24.47 7.06
CA PRO A 741 20.52 -23.54 7.47
C PRO A 741 19.53 -24.20 8.43
N SER A 742 19.19 -23.52 9.51
CA SER A 742 18.09 -23.87 10.42
C SER A 742 16.80 -23.11 10.07
N SER A 743 15.64 -23.61 10.52
CA SER A 743 14.35 -22.92 10.32
C SER A 743 14.35 -21.49 10.90
N LYS A 744 14.95 -21.31 12.08
CA LYS A 744 15.05 -19.99 12.73
C LYS A 744 15.87 -19.00 11.90
N GLU A 745 17.00 -19.44 11.34
CA GLU A 745 17.83 -18.59 10.47
C GLU A 745 17.10 -18.23 9.18
N ILE A 746 16.47 -19.21 8.52
CA ILE A 746 15.73 -18.99 7.27
C ILE A 746 14.64 -17.93 7.46
N ILE A 747 13.87 -18.01 8.57
CA ILE A 747 12.82 -17.03 8.91
C ILE A 747 13.41 -15.65 9.24
N LYS A 748 14.54 -15.57 9.94
CA LYS A 748 15.19 -14.29 10.25
C LYS A 748 15.72 -13.60 9.00
N LEU A 749 16.36 -14.37 8.11
CA LEU A 749 17.07 -13.85 6.95
C LEU A 749 16.13 -13.27 5.88
N GLY A 750 14.94 -13.84 5.65
CA GLY A 750 14.05 -13.35 4.59
C GLY A 750 14.75 -13.32 3.22
N GLU A 751 14.81 -12.16 2.56
CA GLU A 751 15.56 -12.00 1.30
C GLU A 751 17.07 -12.23 1.45
N ALA A 752 17.65 -12.06 2.65
CA ALA A 752 19.07 -12.30 2.90
C ALA A 752 19.47 -13.79 2.81
N ASN A 753 18.50 -14.71 2.65
CA ASN A 753 18.77 -16.10 2.31
C ASN A 753 19.55 -16.25 0.98
N VAL A 754 19.56 -15.22 0.13
CA VAL A 754 20.37 -15.18 -1.11
C VAL A 754 21.88 -15.41 -0.86
N PHE A 755 22.39 -15.16 0.35
CA PHE A 755 23.81 -15.34 0.67
C PHE A 755 24.21 -16.75 1.09
N TRP A 756 23.26 -17.68 1.22
CA TRP A 756 23.61 -19.09 1.44
C TRP A 756 24.37 -19.66 0.25
N SER A 757 25.48 -20.33 0.50
CA SER A 757 26.19 -21.05 -0.55
C SER A 757 25.40 -22.28 -1.02
N VAL A 758 25.68 -22.72 -2.25
CA VAL A 758 25.08 -23.94 -2.82
C VAL A 758 25.29 -25.14 -1.90
N GLN A 759 26.49 -25.31 -1.34
CA GLN A 759 26.82 -26.42 -0.46
C GLN A 759 26.05 -26.37 0.88
N GLU A 760 25.86 -25.18 1.47
CA GLU A 760 25.08 -25.03 2.70
C GLU A 760 23.59 -25.37 2.45
N LEU A 761 23.03 -24.93 1.32
CA LEU A 761 21.66 -25.28 0.92
C LEU A 761 21.50 -26.80 0.68
N GLU A 762 22.48 -27.43 0.04
CA GLU A 762 22.51 -28.88 -0.19
C GLU A 762 22.63 -29.68 1.12
N CYS A 763 23.31 -29.14 2.14
CA CYS A 763 23.47 -29.81 3.43
C CYS A 763 22.33 -29.55 4.43
N MET A 764 21.34 -28.74 4.05
CA MET A 764 20.12 -28.47 4.83
C MET A 764 19.36 -29.77 5.15
N ASP A 765 18.86 -29.87 6.38
CA ASP A 765 18.02 -30.99 6.83
C ASP A 765 16.69 -31.05 6.03
N PRO A 766 16.25 -32.25 5.58
CA PRO A 766 14.99 -32.40 4.84
C PRO A 766 13.75 -31.82 5.54
N GLY A 767 13.64 -31.96 6.86
CA GLY A 767 12.52 -31.41 7.63
C GLY A 767 12.57 -29.89 7.72
N THR A 768 13.77 -29.31 7.74
CA THR A 768 13.94 -27.85 7.65
C THR A 768 13.53 -27.31 6.28
N PHE A 769 13.87 -28.02 5.21
CA PHE A 769 13.40 -27.65 3.86
C PHE A 769 11.87 -27.72 3.76
N ASP A 770 11.24 -28.84 4.17
CA ASP A 770 9.77 -29.02 4.06
C ASP A 770 8.99 -27.93 4.81
N LYS A 771 9.50 -27.48 5.96
CA LYS A 771 8.91 -26.39 6.76
C LYS A 771 9.03 -25.01 6.11
N ASN A 772 10.10 -24.75 5.35
CA ASN A 772 10.44 -23.40 4.91
C ASN A 772 10.45 -23.21 3.39
N VAL A 773 10.08 -24.23 2.60
CA VAL A 773 10.11 -24.20 1.14
C VAL A 773 9.34 -23.02 0.54
N VAL A 774 8.21 -22.62 1.13
CA VAL A 774 7.41 -21.47 0.67
C VAL A 774 8.18 -20.16 0.84
N LEU A 775 8.91 -19.99 1.95
CA LEU A 775 9.73 -18.80 2.20
C LEU A 775 10.93 -18.77 1.26
N LEU A 776 11.63 -19.90 1.11
CA LEU A 776 12.75 -20.04 0.17
C LEU A 776 12.32 -19.81 -1.28
N GLY A 777 11.13 -20.30 -1.65
CA GLY A 777 10.53 -20.10 -2.97
C GLY A 777 10.10 -18.66 -3.27
N ALA A 778 9.94 -17.82 -2.25
CA ALA A 778 9.59 -16.40 -2.41
C ALA A 778 10.83 -15.51 -2.64
N VAL A 779 12.03 -15.99 -2.30
CA VAL A 779 13.27 -15.19 -2.38
C VAL A 779 13.57 -14.80 -3.83
N SER A 780 13.59 -13.50 -4.10
CA SER A 780 13.76 -12.94 -5.43
C SER A 780 15.22 -12.93 -5.92
N GLY A 781 16.18 -12.97 -4.99
CA GLY A 781 17.62 -12.84 -5.32
C GLY A 781 18.34 -14.13 -5.71
N PHE A 782 17.76 -15.32 -5.54
CA PHE A 782 18.47 -16.57 -5.78
C PHE A 782 18.94 -16.71 -7.24
N ASN A 783 20.20 -17.11 -7.41
CA ASN A 783 20.76 -17.42 -8.72
C ASN A 783 20.39 -18.85 -9.18
N SER A 784 20.65 -19.14 -10.46
CA SER A 784 20.30 -20.45 -11.07
C SER A 784 20.89 -21.65 -10.35
N SER A 785 22.12 -21.55 -9.81
CA SER A 785 22.78 -22.65 -9.10
C SER A 785 22.13 -22.91 -7.74
N GLN A 786 21.76 -21.86 -7.02
CA GLN A 786 21.04 -21.97 -5.74
C GLN A 786 19.63 -22.54 -5.94
N LEU A 787 18.89 -22.07 -6.96
CA LEU A 787 17.58 -22.62 -7.30
C LEU A 787 17.69 -24.11 -7.66
N THR A 788 18.76 -24.51 -8.36
CA THR A 788 19.01 -25.93 -8.68
C THR A 788 19.26 -26.76 -7.42
N ALA A 789 20.07 -26.27 -6.48
CA ALA A 789 20.29 -26.95 -5.20
C ALA A 789 18.99 -27.14 -4.39
N LEU A 790 18.13 -26.11 -4.35
CA LEU A 790 16.82 -26.19 -3.69
C LEU A 790 15.86 -27.15 -4.41
N LYS A 791 15.88 -27.19 -5.74
CA LYS A 791 15.10 -28.15 -6.54
C LYS A 791 15.55 -29.59 -6.27
N GLU A 792 16.85 -29.86 -6.24
CA GLU A 792 17.35 -31.20 -5.90
C GLU A 792 17.07 -31.58 -4.43
N LYS A 793 17.08 -30.60 -3.52
CA LYS A 793 16.60 -30.80 -2.14
C LYS A 793 15.12 -31.20 -2.11
N ALA A 794 14.26 -30.56 -2.90
CA ALA A 794 12.85 -30.95 -3.02
C ALA A 794 12.69 -32.40 -3.50
N LYS A 795 13.48 -32.84 -4.48
CA LYS A 795 13.49 -34.25 -4.97
C LYS A 795 13.96 -35.21 -3.89
N GLN A 796 14.92 -34.80 -3.05
CA GLN A 796 15.35 -35.58 -1.89
C GLN A 796 14.21 -35.74 -0.86
N VAL A 797 13.43 -34.69 -0.60
CA VAL A 797 12.39 -34.69 0.44
C VAL A 797 11.11 -35.38 -0.02
N TRP A 798 10.66 -35.11 -1.25
CA TRP A 798 9.35 -35.55 -1.76
C TRP A 798 9.43 -36.76 -2.69
N GLY A 799 10.64 -37.20 -3.06
CA GLY A 799 10.85 -38.34 -3.94
C GLY A 799 10.79 -37.97 -5.43
N LEU A 800 10.34 -38.93 -6.24
CA LEU A 800 10.30 -38.79 -7.70
C LEU A 800 9.24 -37.77 -8.13
N LEU A 801 9.48 -37.08 -9.24
CA LEU A 801 8.62 -36.00 -9.75
C LEU A 801 7.17 -36.42 -10.01
N PRO A 802 6.86 -37.62 -10.53
CA PRO A 802 5.46 -38.04 -10.73
C PRO A 802 4.65 -38.19 -9.44
N ASP A 803 5.31 -38.37 -8.30
CA ASP A 803 4.66 -38.50 -7.00
C ASP A 803 4.34 -37.14 -6.37
N TRP A 804 4.85 -36.05 -6.94
CA TRP A 804 4.66 -34.70 -6.41
C TRP A 804 3.20 -34.27 -6.55
N ARG A 805 2.63 -33.83 -5.44
CA ARG A 805 1.26 -33.33 -5.38
C ARG A 805 1.20 -31.86 -5.78
N SER A 806 0.02 -31.41 -6.23
CA SER A 806 -0.21 -30.02 -6.62
C SER A 806 0.23 -28.99 -5.55
N TYR A 807 -0.01 -29.27 -4.27
CA TYR A 807 0.40 -28.36 -3.19
C TYR A 807 1.93 -28.28 -3.00
N GLN A 808 2.69 -29.32 -3.36
CA GLN A 808 4.16 -29.32 -3.35
C GLN A 808 4.70 -28.54 -4.54
N ILE A 809 4.12 -28.73 -5.73
CA ILE A 809 4.51 -27.98 -6.93
C ILE A 809 4.32 -26.47 -6.70
N ILE A 810 3.20 -26.08 -6.08
CA ILE A 810 2.88 -24.68 -5.79
C ILE A 810 3.81 -24.10 -4.71
N SER A 811 4.23 -24.89 -3.73
CA SER A 811 5.08 -24.41 -2.62
C SER A 811 6.50 -24.06 -3.06
N LEU A 812 6.94 -24.51 -4.25
CA LEU A 812 8.26 -24.20 -4.81
C LEU A 812 8.45 -22.71 -5.12
N GLY A 813 7.40 -21.98 -5.48
CA GLY A 813 7.53 -20.60 -5.96
C GLY A 813 8.56 -20.47 -7.09
N ARG A 814 9.55 -19.59 -6.93
CA ARG A 814 10.66 -19.40 -7.90
C ARG A 814 11.60 -20.59 -8.02
N ILE A 815 11.64 -21.52 -7.05
CA ILE A 815 12.44 -22.75 -7.16
C ILE A 815 12.00 -23.57 -8.39
N ALA A 816 10.73 -23.47 -8.79
CA ALA A 816 10.20 -24.12 -9.97
C ALA A 816 10.92 -23.71 -11.27
N LEU A 817 11.50 -22.51 -11.34
CA LEU A 817 12.24 -22.03 -12.52
C LEU A 817 13.48 -22.88 -12.85
N ALA A 818 14.02 -23.62 -11.87
CA ALA A 818 15.14 -24.53 -12.08
C ALA A 818 14.74 -25.89 -12.69
N LEU A 819 13.44 -26.17 -12.85
CA LEU A 819 12.97 -27.39 -13.49
C LEU A 819 13.31 -27.38 -14.98
N THR A 820 13.91 -28.47 -15.46
CA THR A 820 14.16 -28.64 -16.89
C THR A 820 12.87 -29.01 -17.63
N GLU A 821 12.86 -28.85 -18.96
CA GLU A 821 11.70 -29.22 -19.80
C GLU A 821 11.24 -30.67 -19.57
N ARG A 822 12.20 -31.60 -19.41
CA ARG A 822 11.91 -33.01 -19.13
C ARG A 822 11.29 -33.20 -17.76
N GLU A 823 11.85 -32.56 -16.74
CA GLU A 823 11.32 -32.61 -15.38
C GLU A 823 9.90 -32.02 -15.30
N ILE A 824 9.61 -30.95 -16.05
CA ILE A 824 8.26 -30.36 -16.14
C ILE A 824 7.26 -31.36 -16.71
N THR A 825 7.62 -32.11 -17.76
CA THR A 825 6.73 -33.12 -18.37
C THR A 825 6.50 -34.36 -17.50
N GLU A 826 7.28 -34.54 -16.43
CA GLU A 826 7.10 -35.64 -15.47
C GLU A 826 6.19 -35.25 -14.29
N LEU A 827 5.87 -33.97 -14.13
CA LEU A 827 4.98 -33.48 -13.07
C LEU A 827 3.51 -33.76 -13.40
N ASP A 828 2.69 -34.00 -12.37
CA ASP A 828 1.24 -34.03 -12.51
C ASP A 828 0.65 -32.59 -12.59
N LEU A 829 0.40 -32.14 -13.82
CA LEU A 829 -0.18 -30.84 -14.14
C LEU A 829 -1.67 -30.92 -14.48
N HIS A 830 -2.42 -31.93 -14.06
CA HIS A 830 -3.85 -32.08 -14.43
C HIS A 830 -4.75 -30.88 -14.00
N SER A 831 -4.32 -30.11 -13.00
CA SER A 831 -5.09 -29.01 -12.41
C SER A 831 -4.63 -27.64 -12.90
N ILE A 832 -5.59 -26.85 -13.40
CA ILE A 832 -5.36 -25.47 -13.80
C ILE A 832 -4.90 -24.59 -12.64
N ASP A 833 -5.26 -24.90 -11.39
CA ASP A 833 -4.87 -24.11 -10.22
C ASP A 833 -3.35 -24.24 -9.95
N THR A 834 -2.77 -25.42 -10.24
CA THR A 834 -1.32 -25.68 -10.19
C THR A 834 -0.61 -24.91 -11.28
N VAL A 835 -1.08 -25.03 -12.52
CA VAL A 835 -0.50 -24.33 -13.68
C VAL A 835 -0.61 -22.82 -13.51
N SER A 836 -1.72 -22.33 -12.94
CA SER A 836 -1.90 -20.91 -12.67
C SER A 836 -0.90 -20.38 -11.65
N ALA A 837 -0.52 -21.16 -10.65
CA ALA A 837 0.55 -20.78 -9.72
C ALA A 837 1.93 -20.75 -10.41
N LEU A 838 2.24 -21.73 -11.26
CA LEU A 838 3.48 -21.73 -12.04
C LEU A 838 3.55 -20.53 -12.99
N SER A 839 2.42 -20.19 -13.61
CA SER A 839 2.30 -19.09 -14.58
C SER A 839 2.42 -17.70 -13.95
N GLN A 840 2.44 -17.59 -12.62
CA GLN A 840 2.75 -16.34 -11.92
C GLN A 840 4.24 -15.96 -12.03
N GLN A 841 5.11 -16.94 -12.26
CA GLN A 841 6.53 -16.66 -12.50
C GLN A 841 6.70 -16.14 -13.93
N THR A 842 7.41 -15.02 -14.10
CA THR A 842 7.57 -14.35 -15.40
C THR A 842 8.86 -14.75 -16.13
N GLU A 843 9.73 -15.53 -15.47
CA GLU A 843 11.10 -15.82 -15.90
C GLU A 843 11.23 -17.17 -16.63
N TRP A 844 10.11 -17.82 -16.97
CA TRP A 844 10.13 -19.06 -17.76
C TRP A 844 10.71 -18.83 -19.15
N THR A 845 11.55 -19.74 -19.62
CA THR A 845 11.92 -19.76 -21.03
C THR A 845 10.74 -20.17 -21.90
N LEU A 846 10.77 -19.82 -23.20
CA LEU A 846 9.72 -20.23 -24.14
C LEU A 846 9.57 -21.75 -24.22
N THR A 847 10.67 -22.50 -24.07
CA THR A 847 10.66 -23.97 -24.12
C THR A 847 10.12 -24.58 -22.83
N GLN A 848 10.44 -24.03 -21.65
CA GLN A 848 9.81 -24.43 -20.39
C GLN A 848 8.31 -24.11 -20.39
N ALA A 849 7.91 -22.92 -20.84
CA ALA A 849 6.50 -22.57 -20.99
C ALA A 849 5.78 -23.56 -21.94
N ARG A 850 6.44 -23.97 -23.03
CA ARG A 850 5.92 -25.00 -23.92
C ARG A 850 5.74 -26.35 -23.22
N ALA A 851 6.69 -26.76 -22.38
CA ALA A 851 6.60 -28.00 -21.59
C ALA A 851 5.43 -27.94 -20.58
N ILE A 852 5.24 -26.81 -19.88
CA ILE A 852 4.12 -26.60 -18.95
C ILE A 852 2.77 -26.73 -19.69
N LEU A 853 2.67 -26.11 -20.87
CA LEU A 853 1.47 -26.19 -21.69
C LEU A 853 1.16 -27.64 -22.10
N GLN A 854 2.15 -28.37 -22.60
CA GLN A 854 1.93 -29.75 -23.05
C GLN A 854 1.58 -30.67 -21.88
N GLY A 855 2.33 -30.61 -20.77
CA GLY A 855 2.03 -31.40 -19.57
C GLY A 855 0.60 -31.15 -19.06
N PHE A 856 0.15 -29.88 -19.01
CA PHE A 856 -1.23 -29.57 -18.66
C PHE A 856 -2.26 -30.21 -19.60
N LEU A 857 -2.04 -30.15 -20.92
CA LEU A 857 -2.98 -30.70 -21.90
C LEU A 857 -3.05 -32.22 -21.79
N ASP A 858 -1.89 -32.87 -21.69
CA ASP A 858 -1.76 -34.32 -21.61
C ASP A 858 -2.39 -34.86 -20.31
N ASP A 859 -2.00 -34.31 -19.15
CA ASP A 859 -2.47 -34.79 -17.84
C ASP A 859 -3.94 -34.47 -17.58
N SER A 860 -4.42 -33.34 -18.09
CA SER A 860 -5.82 -32.96 -17.94
C SER A 860 -6.75 -33.62 -18.97
N GLY A 861 -6.19 -34.32 -19.97
CA GLY A 861 -6.92 -34.91 -21.09
C GLY A 861 -7.61 -33.87 -21.98
N GLN A 862 -7.13 -32.63 -21.97
CA GLN A 862 -7.72 -31.54 -22.73
C GLN A 862 -6.95 -31.27 -24.02
N THR A 863 -7.65 -30.78 -25.02
CA THR A 863 -7.05 -30.14 -26.20
C THR A 863 -7.27 -28.63 -26.12
N ILE A 864 -6.51 -27.87 -26.92
CA ILE A 864 -6.70 -26.41 -27.04
C ILE A 864 -8.16 -26.04 -27.34
N SER A 865 -8.82 -26.84 -28.17
CA SER A 865 -10.22 -26.65 -28.54
C SER A 865 -11.23 -26.93 -27.42
N THR A 866 -10.83 -27.59 -26.34
CA THR A 866 -11.71 -27.90 -25.19
C THR A 866 -11.53 -26.95 -24.02
N LEU A 867 -10.43 -26.18 -24.01
CA LEU A 867 -10.11 -25.22 -22.95
C LEU A 867 -11.24 -24.22 -22.73
N LYS A 868 -11.51 -23.94 -21.46
CA LYS A 868 -12.46 -22.93 -21.00
C LYS A 868 -11.78 -21.60 -20.74
N SER A 869 -12.57 -20.54 -20.58
CA SER A 869 -12.03 -19.21 -20.31
C SER A 869 -11.16 -19.15 -19.05
N PHE A 870 -11.48 -19.93 -18.01
CA PHE A 870 -10.66 -20.00 -16.80
C PHE A 870 -9.34 -20.74 -17.01
N ASP A 871 -9.28 -21.70 -17.95
CA ASP A 871 -8.03 -22.35 -18.35
C ASP A 871 -7.12 -21.36 -19.07
N LEU A 872 -7.68 -20.54 -19.97
CA LEU A 872 -6.93 -19.48 -20.66
C LEU A 872 -6.39 -18.44 -19.65
N VAL A 873 -7.23 -17.98 -18.72
CA VAL A 873 -6.80 -17.04 -17.68
C VAL A 873 -5.75 -17.66 -16.76
N GLY A 874 -5.89 -18.94 -16.39
CA GLY A 874 -4.93 -19.65 -15.55
C GLY A 874 -3.58 -19.88 -16.23
N LEU A 875 -3.56 -20.21 -17.53
CA LEU A 875 -2.33 -20.38 -18.30
C LEU A 875 -1.51 -19.09 -18.41
N GLY A 876 -2.15 -17.91 -18.40
CA GLY A 876 -1.46 -16.62 -18.35
C GLY A 876 -0.36 -16.50 -19.41
N ALA A 877 0.87 -16.19 -18.99
CA ALA A 877 2.02 -16.03 -19.89
C ALA A 877 2.40 -17.30 -20.67
N VAL A 878 2.02 -18.50 -20.20
CA VAL A 878 2.22 -19.75 -20.93
C VAL A 878 1.47 -19.76 -22.28
N LEU A 879 0.40 -18.98 -22.42
CA LEU A 879 -0.29 -18.80 -23.70
C LEU A 879 0.61 -18.20 -24.79
N CYS A 880 1.69 -17.49 -24.42
CA CYS A 880 2.64 -16.95 -25.39
C CYS A 880 3.49 -18.04 -26.08
N ALA A 881 3.45 -19.29 -25.60
CA ALA A 881 4.11 -20.44 -26.21
C ALA A 881 3.24 -21.21 -27.23
N LEU A 882 2.02 -20.75 -27.47
CA LEU A 882 1.13 -21.31 -28.49
C LEU A 882 1.59 -20.94 -29.91
N ASN A 883 1.44 -21.87 -30.83
CA ASN A 883 1.65 -21.61 -32.26
C ASN A 883 0.37 -21.13 -32.95
N SER A 884 0.46 -20.78 -34.23
CA SER A 884 -0.66 -20.22 -34.99
C SER A 884 -1.87 -21.17 -35.12
N THR A 885 -1.65 -22.47 -35.28
CA THR A 885 -2.75 -23.44 -35.46
C THR A 885 -3.45 -23.73 -34.13
N GLU A 886 -2.70 -23.69 -33.03
CA GLU A 886 -3.26 -23.82 -31.68
C GLU A 886 -4.09 -22.59 -31.30
N ILE A 887 -3.58 -21.37 -31.52
CA ILE A 887 -4.33 -20.15 -31.19
C ILE A 887 -5.68 -20.12 -31.92
N THR A 888 -5.69 -20.52 -33.20
CA THR A 888 -6.91 -20.56 -34.02
C THR A 888 -7.88 -21.68 -33.65
N SER A 889 -7.44 -22.68 -32.89
CA SER A 889 -8.32 -23.75 -32.39
C SER A 889 -8.97 -23.43 -31.03
N ILE A 890 -8.60 -22.33 -30.38
CA ILE A 890 -9.31 -21.82 -29.19
C ILE A 890 -10.75 -21.45 -29.56
N ARG A 891 -11.74 -21.86 -28.76
CA ARG A 891 -13.14 -21.48 -29.01
C ARG A 891 -13.34 -19.98 -28.84
N THR A 892 -13.91 -19.32 -29.84
CA THR A 892 -14.21 -17.87 -29.82
C THR A 892 -14.99 -17.43 -28.58
N ALA A 893 -15.96 -18.22 -28.11
CA ALA A 893 -16.74 -17.88 -26.91
C ALA A 893 -15.90 -17.88 -25.62
N GLU A 894 -14.93 -18.79 -25.50
CA GLU A 894 -14.04 -18.88 -24.34
C GLU A 894 -12.94 -17.81 -24.42
N PHE A 895 -12.39 -17.58 -25.62
CA PHE A 895 -11.49 -16.47 -25.89
C PHE A 895 -12.14 -15.14 -25.53
N SER A 896 -13.34 -14.86 -26.04
CA SER A 896 -14.12 -13.63 -25.79
C SER A 896 -14.29 -13.31 -24.30
N ALA A 897 -14.45 -14.33 -23.45
CA ALA A 897 -14.61 -14.15 -22.02
C ALA A 897 -13.29 -13.86 -21.29
N ALA A 898 -12.14 -14.22 -21.89
CA ALA A 898 -10.80 -14.06 -21.31
C ALA A 898 -9.97 -12.93 -21.95
N ILE A 899 -10.47 -12.26 -23.01
CA ILE A 899 -9.71 -11.26 -23.80
C ILE A 899 -9.02 -10.23 -22.91
N ALA A 900 -9.70 -9.67 -21.91
CA ALA A 900 -9.13 -8.62 -21.06
C ALA A 900 -7.84 -9.06 -20.34
N ARG A 901 -7.74 -10.34 -19.94
CA ARG A 901 -6.54 -10.90 -19.29
C ARG A 901 -5.46 -11.26 -20.31
N ILE A 902 -5.86 -11.81 -21.47
CA ILE A 902 -4.93 -12.09 -22.59
C ILE A 902 -4.32 -10.78 -23.11
N GLY A 903 -5.09 -9.70 -23.10
CA GLY A 903 -4.66 -8.34 -23.47
C GLY A 903 -3.59 -7.74 -22.57
N LEU A 904 -3.29 -8.36 -21.42
CA LEU A 904 -2.20 -7.95 -20.53
C LEU A 904 -0.89 -8.70 -20.80
N LEU A 905 -0.89 -9.69 -21.69
CA LEU A 905 0.27 -10.54 -21.96
C LEU A 905 1.28 -9.86 -22.90
N PHE A 906 2.56 -10.05 -22.61
CA PHE A 906 3.70 -9.50 -23.35
C PHE A 906 4.25 -10.55 -24.33
N CYS A 907 3.40 -11.04 -25.24
CA CYS A 907 3.81 -12.07 -26.21
C CYS A 907 4.59 -11.47 -27.39
N SER A 908 5.26 -12.35 -28.15
CA SER A 908 5.92 -11.95 -29.41
C SER A 908 4.92 -11.47 -30.47
N THR A 909 5.36 -10.59 -31.37
CA THR A 909 4.52 -10.02 -32.44
C THR A 909 3.77 -11.08 -33.28
N PRO A 910 4.39 -12.23 -33.67
CA PRO A 910 3.65 -13.27 -34.39
C PRO A 910 2.47 -13.84 -33.60
N VAL A 911 2.61 -14.02 -32.28
CA VAL A 911 1.55 -14.51 -31.40
C VAL A 911 0.46 -13.45 -31.22
N LEU A 912 0.84 -12.20 -30.97
CA LEU A 912 -0.11 -11.07 -30.86
C LEU A 912 -0.95 -10.95 -32.14
N ARG A 913 -0.37 -11.14 -33.32
CA ARG A 913 -1.10 -11.11 -34.60
C ARG A 913 -2.16 -12.21 -34.71
N GLN A 914 -1.93 -13.39 -34.12
CA GLN A 914 -2.95 -14.45 -34.10
C GLN A 914 -4.05 -14.16 -33.07
N PHE A 915 -3.70 -13.63 -31.89
CA PHE A 915 -4.72 -13.17 -30.94
C PHE A 915 -5.54 -12.00 -31.51
N LYS A 916 -4.93 -11.12 -32.31
CA LYS A 916 -5.62 -10.07 -33.07
C LYS A 916 -6.67 -10.68 -34.00
N ARG A 917 -6.33 -11.71 -34.78
CA ARG A 917 -7.29 -12.43 -35.65
C ARG A 917 -8.44 -13.07 -34.86
N MET A 918 -8.14 -13.67 -33.71
CA MET A 918 -9.18 -14.18 -32.81
C MET A 918 -10.09 -13.07 -32.30
N THR A 919 -9.53 -11.90 -32.00
CA THR A 919 -10.28 -10.70 -31.59
C THR A 919 -11.21 -10.23 -32.69
N GLU A 920 -10.81 -10.32 -33.95
CA GLU A 920 -11.66 -9.96 -35.09
C GLU A 920 -12.91 -10.85 -35.18
N SER A 921 -12.81 -12.12 -34.77
CA SER A 921 -13.97 -13.02 -34.68
C SER A 921 -14.96 -12.66 -33.56
N VAL A 922 -14.55 -11.84 -32.59
CA VAL A 922 -15.37 -11.42 -31.44
C VAL A 922 -15.96 -10.02 -31.65
N PHE A 923 -15.14 -9.07 -32.10
CA PHE A 923 -15.50 -7.65 -32.17
C PHE A 923 -15.64 -7.12 -33.60
N GLY A 924 -15.54 -7.98 -34.62
CA GLY A 924 -15.54 -7.57 -36.02
C GLY A 924 -14.15 -7.13 -36.49
N ALA A 925 -14.05 -6.71 -37.75
CA ALA A 925 -12.79 -6.31 -38.37
C ALA A 925 -12.06 -5.21 -37.57
N ALA A 926 -10.72 -5.22 -37.57
CA ALA A 926 -9.92 -4.27 -36.80
C ALA A 926 -10.31 -2.79 -37.05
N THR A 927 -10.63 -2.46 -38.30
CA THR A 927 -11.05 -1.10 -38.71
C THR A 927 -12.39 -0.62 -38.11
N SER A 928 -13.18 -1.53 -37.51
CA SER A 928 -14.45 -1.22 -36.86
C SER A 928 -14.34 -1.06 -35.33
N TRP A 929 -13.15 -1.26 -34.76
CA TRP A 929 -12.97 -1.20 -33.30
C TRP A 929 -13.05 0.23 -32.78
N ASN A 930 -13.77 0.41 -31.67
CA ASN A 930 -13.90 1.68 -30.97
C ASN A 930 -13.00 1.75 -29.72
N GLY A 931 -13.03 2.87 -28.99
CA GLY A 931 -12.22 3.07 -27.80
C GLY A 931 -12.44 2.03 -26.68
N SER A 932 -13.67 1.52 -26.53
CA SER A 932 -13.95 0.46 -25.54
C SER A 932 -13.27 -0.87 -25.90
N VAL A 933 -13.23 -1.22 -27.19
CA VAL A 933 -12.56 -2.43 -27.69
C VAL A 933 -11.04 -2.29 -27.59
N LEU A 934 -10.47 -1.16 -28.02
CA LEU A 934 -9.01 -0.91 -27.93
C LEU A 934 -8.50 -1.00 -26.49
N GLN A 935 -9.27 -0.48 -25.52
CA GLN A 935 -8.96 -0.61 -24.10
C GLN A 935 -9.15 -2.03 -23.55
N GLU A 936 -10.06 -2.84 -24.10
CA GLU A 936 -10.28 -4.22 -23.66
C GLU A 936 -9.18 -5.17 -24.15
N ILE A 937 -8.70 -4.97 -25.39
CA ILE A 937 -7.75 -5.89 -26.04
C ILE A 937 -6.29 -5.61 -25.64
N GLY A 938 -6.00 -4.41 -25.15
CA GLY A 938 -4.69 -4.03 -24.63
C GLY A 938 -3.54 -4.34 -25.58
N THR A 939 -2.52 -5.04 -25.09
CA THR A 939 -1.29 -5.40 -25.82
C THR A 939 -1.54 -6.20 -27.11
N ILE A 940 -2.71 -6.86 -27.27
CA ILE A 940 -3.08 -7.55 -28.52
C ILE A 940 -3.06 -6.58 -29.72
N ALA A 941 -3.36 -5.30 -29.50
CA ALA A 941 -3.31 -4.28 -30.55
C ALA A 941 -1.88 -4.07 -31.12
N GLY A 942 -0.82 -4.49 -30.43
CA GLY A 942 0.54 -4.55 -30.99
C GLY A 942 0.69 -5.54 -32.16
N GLY A 943 -0.30 -6.41 -32.39
CA GLY A 943 -0.35 -7.35 -33.51
C GLY A 943 -0.97 -6.82 -34.80
N LEU A 944 -1.41 -5.55 -34.84
CA LEU A 944 -1.96 -4.88 -36.02
C LEU A 944 -0.92 -4.81 -37.16
N ASN A 945 -1.40 -4.83 -38.40
CA ASN A 945 -0.56 -4.54 -39.56
C ASN A 945 -0.64 -3.06 -39.96
N GLU A 946 0.16 -2.70 -40.97
CA GLU A 946 0.30 -1.34 -41.47
C GLU A 946 -1.04 -0.73 -41.93
N ASP A 947 -1.78 -1.45 -42.78
CA ASP A 947 -3.04 -0.98 -43.37
C ASP A 947 -4.13 -0.81 -42.30
N GLU A 948 -4.22 -1.76 -41.37
CA GLU A 948 -5.15 -1.71 -40.24
C GLU A 948 -4.85 -0.53 -39.33
N LEU A 949 -3.58 -0.29 -39.01
CA LEU A 949 -3.17 0.80 -38.14
C LEU A 949 -3.46 2.17 -38.77
N LYS A 950 -3.19 2.33 -40.08
CA LYS A 950 -3.50 3.56 -40.84
C LYS A 950 -5.00 3.85 -40.92
N ALA A 951 -5.83 2.82 -40.95
CA ALA A 951 -7.27 2.97 -41.11
C ALA A 951 -7.99 3.53 -39.87
N PHE A 952 -7.36 3.52 -38.69
CA PHE A 952 -7.96 4.06 -37.48
C PHE A 952 -8.08 5.59 -37.52
N ASP A 953 -9.24 6.12 -37.11
CA ASP A 953 -9.41 7.55 -36.92
C ASP A 953 -8.45 8.10 -35.86
N LYS A 954 -7.98 9.34 -36.06
CA LYS A 954 -7.07 10.01 -35.12
C LYS A 954 -7.65 10.13 -33.71
N GLY A 955 -8.98 10.26 -33.56
CA GLY A 955 -9.66 10.29 -32.28
C GLY A 955 -9.61 8.97 -31.49
N LEU A 956 -9.19 7.86 -32.12
CA LEU A 956 -9.04 6.56 -31.46
C LEU A 956 -7.63 6.32 -30.89
N MET A 957 -6.64 7.08 -31.34
CA MET A 957 -5.23 6.95 -30.93
C MET A 957 -4.98 6.98 -29.40
N PRO A 958 -5.70 7.80 -28.60
CA PRO A 958 -5.54 7.80 -27.15
C PRO A 958 -6.06 6.55 -26.44
N TYR A 959 -6.91 5.75 -27.10
CA TYR A 959 -7.51 4.56 -26.49
C TYR A 959 -6.69 3.29 -26.70
N PHE A 960 -5.59 3.35 -27.45
CA PHE A 960 -4.57 2.32 -27.36
C PHE A 960 -3.99 2.30 -25.95
N GLN A 961 -3.79 1.11 -25.38
CA GLN A 961 -3.08 1.03 -24.11
C GLN A 961 -1.58 1.33 -24.33
N PRO A 962 -0.89 1.93 -23.35
CA PRO A 962 0.54 2.22 -23.44
C PRO A 962 1.38 0.97 -23.76
N SER A 963 0.99 -0.19 -23.23
CA SER A 963 1.64 -1.46 -23.55
C SER A 963 1.51 -1.81 -25.04
N ALA A 964 0.36 -1.60 -25.67
CA ALA A 964 0.17 -1.85 -27.09
C ALA A 964 1.07 -0.96 -27.94
N VAL A 965 1.14 0.33 -27.63
CA VAL A 965 2.00 1.29 -28.34
C VAL A 965 3.46 0.85 -28.28
N ARG A 966 3.94 0.41 -27.11
CA ARG A 966 5.30 -0.11 -26.93
C ARG A 966 5.59 -1.38 -27.74
N HIS A 967 4.58 -2.21 -28.02
CA HIS A 967 4.74 -3.49 -28.73
C HIS A 967 4.51 -3.39 -30.24
N LEU A 968 4.06 -2.25 -30.76
CA LEU A 968 4.00 -2.02 -32.20
C LEU A 968 5.43 -2.05 -32.77
N PRO A 969 5.74 -2.91 -33.77
CA PRO A 969 7.04 -2.91 -34.41
C PRO A 969 7.37 -1.53 -35.00
N PRO A 970 8.63 -1.05 -34.96
CA PRO A 970 9.02 0.25 -35.50
C PRO A 970 8.57 0.46 -36.96
N GLU A 971 8.67 -0.57 -37.78
CA GLU A 971 8.33 -0.55 -39.21
C GLU A 971 6.82 -0.41 -39.46
N ILE A 972 5.99 -0.81 -38.49
CA ILE A 972 4.54 -0.66 -38.52
C ILE A 972 4.14 0.66 -37.86
N PHE A 973 4.81 1.08 -36.80
CA PHE A 973 4.51 2.32 -36.09
C PHE A 973 4.73 3.57 -36.96
N GLN A 974 5.79 3.58 -37.78
CA GLN A 974 6.08 4.67 -38.73
C GLN A 974 4.97 4.93 -39.76
N ALA A 975 4.01 4.01 -39.90
CA ALA A 975 2.92 4.16 -40.84
C ALA A 975 1.81 5.10 -40.36
N LEU A 976 1.79 5.46 -39.07
CA LEU A 976 0.86 6.44 -38.52
C LEU A 976 1.07 7.81 -39.16
N SER A 977 0.00 8.46 -39.57
CA SER A 977 0.08 9.82 -40.10
C SER A 977 0.52 10.82 -39.01
N PRO A 978 1.08 11.99 -39.38
CA PRO A 978 1.35 13.06 -38.42
C PRO A 978 0.13 13.41 -37.57
N GLU A 979 -1.07 13.42 -38.16
CA GLU A 979 -2.32 13.69 -37.42
C GLU A 979 -2.64 12.61 -36.38
N GLN A 980 -2.44 11.33 -36.72
CA GLN A 980 -2.64 10.23 -35.77
C GLN A 980 -1.63 10.32 -34.61
N ILE A 981 -0.34 10.55 -34.92
CA ILE A 981 0.71 10.69 -33.90
C ILE A 981 0.40 11.86 -32.96
N ALA A 982 -0.04 13.00 -33.49
CA ALA A 982 -0.40 14.16 -32.67
C ALA A 982 -1.59 13.90 -31.73
N ASN A 983 -2.43 12.92 -32.05
CA ASN A 983 -3.58 12.52 -31.24
C ASN A 983 -3.31 11.28 -30.36
N LEU A 984 -2.09 10.76 -30.26
CA LEU A 984 -1.77 9.68 -29.30
C LEU A 984 -2.12 10.07 -27.86
N GLY A 985 -2.07 11.36 -27.54
CA GLY A 985 -2.20 11.88 -26.18
C GLY A 985 -0.91 11.71 -25.37
N PRO A 986 -0.79 12.42 -24.23
CA PRO A 986 0.48 12.50 -23.50
C PRO A 986 1.01 11.15 -23.01
N GLU A 987 0.12 10.26 -22.56
CA GLU A 987 0.47 8.96 -21.98
C GLU A 987 1.07 8.00 -23.03
N ASN A 988 0.39 7.83 -24.16
CA ASN A 988 0.85 6.95 -25.24
C ASN A 988 2.08 7.52 -25.94
N ALA A 989 2.14 8.84 -26.13
CA ALA A 989 3.32 9.49 -26.70
C ALA A 989 4.57 9.29 -25.82
N ALA A 990 4.41 9.27 -24.49
CA ALA A 990 5.51 9.09 -23.54
C ALA A 990 6.15 7.70 -23.60
N VAL A 991 5.41 6.66 -24.01
CA VAL A 991 5.91 5.27 -24.09
C VAL A 991 6.44 4.88 -25.47
N VAL A 992 6.41 5.78 -26.45
CA VAL A 992 7.03 5.56 -27.77
C VAL A 992 8.53 5.33 -27.60
N THR A 993 8.98 4.16 -28.02
CA THR A 993 10.34 3.65 -27.82
C THR A 993 11.37 4.41 -28.67
N GLY A 994 12.65 4.34 -28.28
CA GLY A 994 13.75 4.93 -29.05
C GLY A 994 13.79 4.41 -30.49
N LEU A 995 13.67 3.09 -30.67
CA LEU A 995 13.65 2.46 -31.99
C LEU A 995 12.48 2.94 -32.86
N GLN A 996 11.28 3.12 -32.29
CA GLN A 996 10.14 3.68 -33.02
C GLN A 996 10.41 5.12 -33.47
N ARG A 997 11.02 5.95 -32.61
CA ARG A 997 11.34 7.36 -32.92
C ARG A 997 12.34 7.49 -34.06
N GLU A 998 13.34 6.60 -34.13
CA GLU A 998 14.35 6.59 -35.19
C GLU A 998 13.77 6.35 -36.59
N HIS A 999 12.60 5.73 -36.68
CA HIS A 999 11.89 5.44 -37.93
C HIS A 999 10.91 6.54 -38.35
N LEU A 1000 10.69 7.56 -37.51
CA LEU A 1000 9.75 8.64 -37.82
C LEU A 1000 10.41 9.74 -38.67
N ASP A 1001 9.64 10.30 -39.61
CA ASP A 1001 10.05 11.50 -40.33
C ASP A 1001 9.94 12.77 -39.46
N ALA A 1002 10.44 13.90 -39.99
CA ALA A 1002 10.46 15.16 -39.26
C ALA A 1002 9.05 15.67 -38.87
N SER A 1003 8.04 15.45 -39.70
CA SER A 1003 6.66 15.87 -39.44
C SER A 1003 5.98 15.00 -38.37
N GLN A 1004 6.29 13.71 -38.38
CA GLN A 1004 5.87 12.75 -37.37
C GLN A 1004 6.54 13.01 -36.03
N LEU A 1005 7.84 13.31 -36.01
CA LEU A 1005 8.57 13.70 -34.79
C LEU A 1005 8.03 15.00 -34.19
N GLN A 1006 7.71 15.99 -35.03
CA GLN A 1006 7.05 17.22 -34.57
C GLN A 1006 5.69 16.91 -33.94
N SER A 1007 4.89 16.07 -34.60
CA SER A 1007 3.57 15.64 -34.10
C SER A 1007 3.66 14.88 -32.78
N LEU A 1008 4.70 14.04 -32.63
CA LEU A 1008 4.99 13.35 -31.38
C LEU A 1008 5.33 14.35 -30.26
N GLY A 1009 6.10 15.40 -30.58
CA GLY A 1009 6.38 16.50 -29.67
C GLY A 1009 5.09 17.21 -29.19
N LEU A 1010 4.16 17.48 -30.09
CA LEU A 1010 2.85 18.07 -29.74
C LEU A 1010 2.05 17.17 -28.81
N ALA A 1011 2.00 15.86 -29.10
CA ALA A 1011 1.28 14.89 -28.27
C ALA A 1011 1.90 14.77 -26.87
N LEU A 1012 3.24 14.74 -26.77
CA LEU A 1012 3.99 14.70 -25.50
C LEU A 1012 3.71 15.94 -24.63
N ASP A 1013 3.58 17.11 -25.24
CA ASP A 1013 3.32 18.35 -24.53
C ASP A 1013 1.83 18.55 -24.20
N GLY A 1014 0.95 17.78 -24.83
CA GLY A 1014 -0.50 17.91 -24.70
C GLY A 1014 -1.07 19.09 -25.50
N ALA A 1015 -0.39 19.49 -26.58
CA ALA A 1015 -0.84 20.54 -27.49
C ALA A 1015 -1.96 20.03 -28.41
N ARG A 1016 -2.84 20.95 -28.85
CA ARG A 1016 -3.89 20.63 -29.83
C ARG A 1016 -3.41 20.91 -31.25
N SER A 1017 -3.57 19.95 -32.15
CA SER A 1017 -3.41 20.16 -33.59
C SER A 1017 -4.62 20.94 -34.11
N SER A 1018 -4.54 22.27 -34.21
CA SER A 1018 -5.55 23.03 -34.97
C SER A 1018 -5.13 23.10 -36.44
N PRO A 1019 -6.02 22.80 -37.41
CA PRO A 1019 -5.83 23.22 -38.79
C PRO A 1019 -6.13 24.72 -38.86
N GLY A 1020 -5.08 25.54 -38.99
CA GLY A 1020 -5.23 26.96 -39.28
C GLY A 1020 -4.45 27.89 -38.34
N THR A 1021 -3.27 28.26 -38.83
CA THR A 1021 -2.60 29.56 -38.63
C THR A 1021 -2.10 29.87 -37.22
N GLN A 1022 -0.77 29.92 -37.14
CA GLN A 1022 -0.02 30.79 -36.25
C GLN A 1022 -0.72 32.16 -36.17
N SER A 1023 -1.28 32.48 -35.01
CA SER A 1023 -1.40 33.88 -34.59
C SER A 1023 -0.33 34.07 -33.54
N THR A 1024 0.80 34.62 -33.99
CA THR A 1024 1.80 35.27 -33.15
C THR A 1024 1.07 36.09 -32.09
N ALA A 1025 1.24 35.73 -30.82
CA ALA A 1025 0.90 36.61 -29.71
C ALA A 1025 1.67 37.92 -29.93
N GLY A 1026 0.93 39.01 -30.17
CA GLY A 1026 1.52 40.34 -30.30
C GLY A 1026 2.21 40.75 -28.99
N PRO A 1027 3.26 41.59 -29.07
CA PRO A 1027 3.96 42.04 -27.88
C PRO A 1027 3.02 42.87 -26.99
N PRO A 1028 3.18 42.84 -25.66
CA PRO A 1028 2.47 43.76 -24.78
C PRO A 1028 2.90 45.19 -25.12
N GLN A 1029 1.92 46.09 -25.24
CA GLN A 1029 2.19 47.52 -25.33
C GLN A 1029 2.95 47.98 -24.09
N GLU A 1030 4.18 48.46 -24.30
CA GLU A 1030 4.89 49.32 -23.37
C GLU A 1030 4.10 50.61 -23.13
N GLY A 1031 3.97 50.97 -21.85
CA GLY A 1031 3.42 52.27 -21.48
C GLY A 1031 3.07 52.38 -20.01
N GLN A 1032 4.08 52.40 -19.12
CA GLN A 1032 4.29 53.50 -18.15
C GLN A 1032 5.48 53.20 -17.22
N THR A 1033 6.32 54.22 -17.09
CA THR A 1033 7.60 54.31 -16.37
C THR A 1033 7.51 53.96 -14.88
N PRO A 1034 8.55 53.33 -14.28
CA PRO A 1034 8.68 53.21 -12.84
C PRO A 1034 9.17 54.53 -12.24
N GLY A 1035 8.33 55.17 -11.41
CA GLY A 1035 8.76 56.24 -10.50
C GLY A 1035 9.52 55.67 -9.29
N PRO A 1036 10.41 56.45 -8.66
CA PRO A 1036 11.36 55.93 -7.68
C PRO A 1036 10.68 55.52 -6.37
N SER A 1037 11.19 54.42 -5.81
CA SER A 1037 10.86 53.85 -4.52
C SER A 1037 10.86 54.89 -3.40
N GLY A 1038 9.66 55.27 -2.96
CA GLY A 1038 9.43 55.91 -1.67
C GLY A 1038 8.94 54.85 -0.68
N ALA A 1039 9.72 54.59 0.36
CA ALA A 1039 9.25 53.85 1.53
C ALA A 1039 8.08 54.60 2.20
N PRO A 1040 7.10 53.87 2.74
CA PRO A 1040 6.53 54.30 4.01
C PRO A 1040 6.51 53.17 5.03
N CYS A 1041 7.01 53.53 6.21
CA CYS A 1041 6.87 52.93 7.52
C CYS A 1041 5.73 51.89 7.69
N LEU A 1042 6.14 50.67 8.04
CA LEU A 1042 5.30 49.68 8.70
C LEU A 1042 5.08 50.08 10.16
N SER A 1043 3.96 50.71 10.45
CA SER A 1043 3.31 50.62 11.77
C SER A 1043 1.82 50.86 11.63
N GLY A 1044 1.02 49.78 11.77
CA GLY A 1044 -0.43 49.87 11.93
C GLY A 1044 -1.26 49.17 10.87
N PHE A 1045 -1.17 47.83 10.76
CA PHE A 1045 -2.16 47.05 10.00
C PHE A 1045 -2.59 45.71 10.65
N GLY A 1046 -2.38 45.52 11.96
CA GLY A 1046 -3.00 44.42 12.74
C GLY A 1046 -4.50 44.62 13.05
N ILE A 1047 -5.12 45.69 12.55
CA ILE A 1047 -6.49 46.12 12.91
C ILE A 1047 -7.58 45.40 12.06
N TRP A 1048 -7.23 44.64 11.02
CA TRP A 1048 -8.25 44.08 10.10
C TRP A 1048 -8.57 42.59 10.30
N LEU A 1049 -7.67 41.82 10.92
CA LEU A 1049 -8.08 40.59 11.62
C LEU A 1049 -9.00 40.91 12.79
N CYS A 1050 -8.80 42.08 13.43
CA CYS A 1050 -9.73 42.60 14.43
C CYS A 1050 -11.13 42.81 13.82
N ALA A 1051 -11.30 43.45 12.66
CA ALA A 1051 -12.65 43.72 12.11
C ALA A 1051 -13.51 42.46 11.81
N VAL A 1052 -12.90 41.28 11.58
CA VAL A 1052 -13.63 40.02 11.38
C VAL A 1052 -14.02 39.35 12.71
N PHE A 1053 -13.27 39.61 13.79
CA PHE A 1053 -13.50 39.01 15.12
C PHE A 1053 -14.07 39.97 16.19
N THR A 1054 -13.98 41.29 16.01
CA THR A 1054 -14.43 42.31 16.99
C THR A 1054 -15.85 42.82 16.74
N LEU A 1055 -16.45 42.57 15.56
CA LEU A 1055 -17.83 42.97 15.25
C LEU A 1055 -18.85 41.89 15.66
N HIS A 1056 -18.81 41.43 16.92
CA HIS A 1056 -19.99 40.84 17.57
C HIS A 1056 -19.86 40.86 19.10
N LEU A 1057 -20.21 42.01 19.69
CA LEU A 1057 -20.82 42.10 21.02
C LEU A 1057 -22.07 42.98 20.88
N PRO A 1058 -23.30 42.49 21.10
CA PRO A 1058 -24.20 43.23 21.96
C PRO A 1058 -23.80 42.94 23.41
N PHE A 1059 -24.25 43.81 24.32
CA PHE A 1059 -24.22 43.60 25.76
C PHE A 1059 -24.63 42.19 26.19
#